data_AF-A0A7S4LZY6-F1
#
_entry.id   AF-A0A7S4LZY6-F1
#
_cell.length_a   1.000
_cell.length_b   1.000
_cell.length_c   1.000
_cell.angle_alpha   90.00
_cell.angle_beta   90.00
_cell.angle_gamma   90.00
#
_symmetry.space_group_name_H-M   'P 1'
#
loop_
_entity.id
_entity.type
_entity.pdbx_description
1 polymer ?
#
loop_
_entity_poly.entity_id
_entity_poly.type
_entity_poly.pdbx_seq_one_letter_code
_entity_poly.pdbx_strand_id
1 'polypeptide(L)'
;MQDEDDWDARPVPFIVMKGNEVSASKIEFEVTDEARDVLSRIDSPISVLSVVGMYRTGKSFLLNRILLDRKDGFPVGSTVNACTKGLWIWSKPLRGKTADGSDVNVILIDTEGLGSLNANTQHDCYIFALALLTSSFFLYNSVGTINESALENLSLVVNLTKFIRVGSSVNGKEEDGMEFASYFPKLLWVVRDFTLQLVDQNGRPITSKQYLENALKEVKGFSDKVVEKNRIRNMIKAFFPDRDCYPIVRPVEDERLLQSLSNQGEEVLRENFVKQMKVLRERVFNNSEPKTVQGGQVSGRMLILLSESYVKAVNDGNVPSITDSWSMVCDSECKKILKECVDTFDQVTSSLIEKGDIPMDEERLKEWHSMQKNQLSDLLLARTGSFKGEFQDRYLHALDDSLSDKLKELLKKNAELGQAAIHTMIETIFSDVESSLNGGKYKSWKAFEKDRSEAKEKFLREAPAIGKRDEILLQHLERLFCKAGSLIFEQMVAEREMMERECKRECSEVKHKAKEEVMVLQQEMEEAKLRLMHESRRWEDGREEASRLKELLEAEEQKSRMSEERREESETRMKAAMRDLEAAEEKFEQERVKLQEQLEKKDMEMKRLIAMLEDSQSHHGDTTAAAQQKIRDLTKEREDMMVQLNELTKEREDMMVQLNELTKERED
;
A
#
# COMPACT_ATOMS: atom_id res chain seq x y z
N MET A 1 -26.34 -16.02 40.44
CA MET A 1 -26.48 -16.44 41.85
C MET A 1 -25.60 -17.66 42.03
N GLN A 2 -24.66 -17.64 42.98
CA GLN A 2 -23.75 -18.76 43.24
C GLN A 2 -24.52 -19.91 43.92
N ASP A 3 -24.24 -21.15 43.51
CA ASP A 3 -24.87 -22.37 44.00
C ASP A 3 -24.69 -22.54 45.53
N GLU A 4 -25.72 -23.06 46.21
CA GLU A 4 -25.73 -23.25 47.68
C GLU A 4 -24.68 -24.25 48.21
N ASP A 5 -24.06 -25.01 47.31
CA ASP A 5 -23.17 -26.15 47.59
C ASP A 5 -21.67 -25.82 47.67
N ASP A 6 -21.24 -24.59 47.36
CA ASP A 6 -19.80 -24.21 47.34
C ASP A 6 -19.31 -23.46 48.60
N TRP A 7 -20.14 -23.38 49.65
CA TRP A 7 -19.79 -22.66 50.89
C TRP A 7 -19.44 -23.62 52.03
N ASP A 8 -18.18 -23.58 52.47
CA ASP A 8 -17.73 -24.21 53.72
C ASP A 8 -18.26 -23.43 54.93
N ALA A 9 -19.31 -23.92 55.58
CA ALA A 9 -20.04 -23.19 56.64
C ALA A 9 -19.34 -23.34 58.01
N ARG A 10 -18.55 -22.34 58.39
CA ARG A 10 -17.73 -22.33 59.60
C ARG A 10 -17.52 -20.90 60.14
N PRO A 11 -17.12 -20.73 61.41
CA PRO A 11 -16.73 -19.41 61.90
C PRO A 11 -15.34 -19.05 61.34
N VAL A 12 -15.20 -17.83 60.83
CA VAL A 12 -13.94 -17.29 60.28
C VAL A 12 -13.57 -16.03 61.06
N PRO A 13 -12.33 -15.92 61.57
CA PRO A 13 -11.87 -14.70 62.21
C PRO A 13 -11.91 -13.55 61.20
N PHE A 14 -12.54 -12.43 61.54
CA PHE A 14 -12.70 -11.29 60.62
C PHE A 14 -11.74 -10.16 60.93
N ILE A 15 -11.89 -9.54 62.10
CA ILE A 15 -10.97 -8.51 62.59
C ILE A 15 -10.34 -9.01 63.88
N VAL A 16 -9.02 -9.20 63.88
CA VAL A 16 -8.28 -9.77 65.01
C VAL A 16 -7.17 -8.83 65.46
N MET A 17 -6.71 -8.97 66.71
CA MET A 17 -5.53 -8.26 67.17
C MET A 17 -4.25 -8.90 66.61
N LYS A 18 -3.30 -8.06 66.17
CA LYS A 18 -1.96 -8.46 65.74
C LYS A 18 -1.06 -8.79 66.95
N GLY A 19 -0.48 -9.99 66.95
CA GLY A 19 0.53 -10.43 67.92
C GLY A 19 -0.03 -11.09 69.20
N ASN A 20 0.85 -11.77 69.95
CA ASN A 20 0.49 -12.40 71.22
C ASN A 20 0.30 -11.34 72.32
N GLU A 21 -0.76 -11.50 73.11
CA GLU A 21 -1.30 -10.60 74.16
C GLU A 21 -0.31 -10.11 75.25
N VAL A 22 0.95 -10.52 75.23
CA VAL A 22 1.87 -10.36 76.37
C VAL A 22 3.00 -9.34 76.12
N SER A 23 3.21 -8.85 74.89
CA SER A 23 4.38 -8.01 74.58
C SER A 23 4.14 -6.71 73.80
N ALA A 24 2.91 -6.39 73.36
CA ALA A 24 2.68 -5.20 72.55
C ALA A 24 2.22 -4.01 73.41
N SER A 25 3.02 -2.94 73.44
CA SER A 25 2.65 -1.64 74.04
C SER A 25 1.56 -0.88 73.25
N LYS A 26 1.11 -1.45 72.12
CA LYS A 26 0.17 -0.83 71.18
C LYS A 26 -0.84 -1.88 70.71
N ILE A 27 -2.13 -1.55 70.81
CA ILE A 27 -3.23 -2.36 70.28
C ILE A 27 -3.24 -2.16 68.76
N GLU A 28 -3.04 -3.23 67.99
CA GLU A 28 -3.14 -3.21 66.54
C GLU A 28 -4.11 -4.29 66.07
N PHE A 29 -5.01 -3.94 65.15
CA PHE A 29 -5.98 -4.84 64.53
C PHE A 29 -5.59 -5.15 63.08
N GLU A 30 -6.12 -6.25 62.54
CA GLU A 30 -6.06 -6.57 61.13
C GLU A 30 -7.30 -7.27 60.65
N VAL A 31 -7.68 -7.01 59.40
CA VAL A 31 -8.63 -7.85 58.66
C VAL A 31 -7.86 -9.09 58.18
N THR A 32 -8.39 -10.28 58.42
CA THR A 32 -7.74 -11.54 58.05
C THR A 32 -7.89 -11.85 56.56
N ASP A 33 -6.94 -12.58 55.98
CA ASP A 33 -7.02 -13.03 54.58
C ASP A 33 -8.19 -14.00 54.36
N GLU A 34 -8.47 -14.87 55.33
CA GLU A 34 -9.60 -15.80 55.27
C GLU A 34 -10.94 -15.07 55.15
N ALA A 35 -11.13 -13.96 55.87
CA ALA A 35 -12.34 -13.16 55.74
C ALA A 35 -12.39 -12.38 54.43
N ARG A 36 -11.25 -11.94 53.89
CA ARG A 36 -11.17 -11.35 52.55
C ARG A 36 -11.65 -12.34 51.49
N ASP A 37 -11.19 -13.58 51.55
CA ASP A 37 -11.54 -14.62 50.60
C ASP A 37 -13.03 -14.98 50.64
N VAL A 38 -13.63 -14.98 51.83
CA VAL A 38 -15.07 -15.22 52.02
C VAL A 38 -15.88 -14.05 51.48
N LEU A 39 -15.60 -12.83 51.93
CA LEU A 39 -16.41 -11.65 51.61
C LEU A 39 -16.23 -11.21 50.15
N SER A 40 -15.07 -11.46 49.54
CA SER A 40 -14.80 -11.09 48.15
C SER A 40 -15.58 -11.89 47.10
N ARG A 41 -16.19 -13.02 47.50
CA ARG A 41 -17.09 -13.81 46.67
C ARG A 41 -18.49 -13.19 46.55
N ILE A 42 -18.83 -12.22 47.40
CA ILE A 42 -20.18 -11.65 47.51
C ILE A 42 -20.21 -10.26 46.87
N ASP A 43 -20.55 -10.23 45.59
CA ASP A 43 -20.66 -8.98 44.81
C ASP A 43 -22.00 -8.25 45.00
N SER A 44 -23.02 -8.91 45.57
CA SER A 44 -24.32 -8.31 45.87
C SER A 44 -24.30 -7.47 47.15
N PRO A 45 -25.25 -6.54 47.35
CA PRO A 45 -25.49 -5.90 48.64
C PRO A 45 -25.65 -6.92 49.77
N ILE A 46 -25.11 -6.60 50.95
CA ILE A 46 -25.17 -7.46 52.14
C ILE A 46 -25.81 -6.74 53.32
N SER A 47 -26.56 -7.47 54.13
CA SER A 47 -26.97 -7.08 55.47
C SER A 47 -25.97 -7.64 56.48
N VAL A 48 -25.53 -6.84 57.44
CA VAL A 48 -24.51 -7.24 58.42
C VAL A 48 -25.12 -7.20 59.81
N LEU A 49 -25.29 -8.38 60.40
CA LEU A 49 -25.87 -8.57 61.73
C LEU A 49 -24.76 -8.86 62.75
N SER A 50 -24.42 -7.87 63.58
CA SER A 50 -23.49 -8.10 64.70
C SER A 50 -24.22 -8.37 66.00
N VAL A 51 -23.70 -9.32 66.78
CA VAL A 51 -24.16 -9.63 68.13
C VAL A 51 -23.12 -9.16 69.14
N VAL A 52 -23.50 -8.20 69.97
CA VAL A 52 -22.62 -7.54 70.94
C VAL A 52 -23.21 -7.61 72.34
N GLY A 53 -22.35 -7.60 73.36
CA GLY A 53 -22.78 -7.65 74.76
C GLY A 53 -21.67 -8.12 75.69
N MET A 54 -21.93 -8.02 76.99
CA MET A 54 -20.96 -8.39 78.04
C MET A 54 -20.44 -9.81 77.86
N TYR A 55 -19.21 -10.06 78.31
CA TYR A 55 -18.66 -11.42 78.35
C TYR A 55 -19.59 -12.36 79.14
N ARG A 56 -19.66 -13.63 78.73
CA ARG A 56 -20.45 -14.68 79.40
C ARG A 56 -21.98 -14.52 79.41
N THR A 57 -22.53 -13.71 78.52
CA THR A 57 -24.00 -13.52 78.40
C THR A 57 -24.69 -14.46 77.39
N GLY A 58 -23.97 -15.45 76.84
CA GLY A 58 -24.53 -16.42 75.89
C GLY A 58 -24.74 -15.89 74.46
N LYS A 59 -23.86 -15.01 73.98
CA LYS A 59 -23.86 -14.44 72.60
C LYS A 59 -23.69 -15.50 71.52
N SER A 60 -22.61 -16.28 71.58
CA SER A 60 -22.34 -17.34 70.60
C SER A 60 -23.41 -18.46 70.66
N PHE A 61 -24.03 -18.68 71.83
CA PHE A 61 -25.22 -19.53 71.95
C PHE A 61 -26.43 -18.96 71.19
N LEU A 62 -26.72 -17.66 71.35
CA LEU A 62 -27.78 -16.96 70.61
C LEU A 62 -27.51 -17.06 69.10
N LEU A 63 -26.27 -16.82 68.66
CA LEU A 63 -25.89 -16.98 67.25
C LEU A 63 -26.11 -18.41 66.76
N ASN A 64 -25.55 -19.42 67.41
CA ASN A 64 -25.61 -20.81 66.93
C ASN A 64 -27.05 -21.34 66.95
N ARG A 65 -27.73 -21.24 68.09
CA ARG A 65 -29.03 -21.89 68.30
C ARG A 65 -30.21 -21.11 67.75
N ILE A 66 -30.11 -19.78 67.66
CA ILE A 66 -31.25 -18.96 67.22
C ILE A 66 -31.02 -18.44 65.80
N LEU A 67 -29.82 -17.95 65.49
CA LEU A 67 -29.53 -17.30 64.20
C LEU A 67 -28.93 -18.23 63.14
N LEU A 68 -28.24 -19.30 63.52
CA LEU A 68 -27.77 -20.33 62.59
C LEU A 68 -28.63 -21.60 62.58
N ASP A 69 -29.50 -21.76 63.58
CA ASP A 69 -30.38 -22.92 63.78
C ASP A 69 -29.60 -24.26 63.81
N ARG A 70 -28.49 -24.27 64.57
CA ARG A 70 -27.56 -25.41 64.64
C ARG A 70 -26.87 -25.50 66.01
N LYS A 71 -26.37 -26.68 66.33
CA LYS A 71 -25.72 -26.95 67.63
C LYS A 71 -24.27 -26.45 67.64
N ASP A 72 -23.59 -26.68 66.53
CA ASP A 72 -22.21 -26.33 66.21
C ASP A 72 -22.16 -25.04 65.39
N GLY A 73 -21.13 -24.22 65.58
CA GLY A 73 -21.04 -22.92 64.94
C GLY A 73 -19.87 -22.11 65.49
N PHE A 74 -20.14 -20.87 65.91
CA PHE A 74 -19.16 -20.05 66.61
C PHE A 74 -18.68 -20.72 67.91
N PRO A 75 -17.40 -20.57 68.27
CA PRO A 75 -16.84 -21.22 69.45
C PRO A 75 -17.53 -20.74 70.73
N VAL A 76 -18.14 -21.69 71.47
CA VAL A 76 -18.79 -21.40 72.77
C VAL A 76 -17.93 -21.96 73.89
N GLY A 77 -17.40 -21.09 74.76
CA GLY A 77 -16.73 -21.56 75.97
C GLY A 77 -17.64 -21.69 77.17
N SER A 78 -17.32 -22.62 78.06
CA SER A 78 -17.95 -22.79 79.39
C SER A 78 -17.09 -22.35 80.58
N THR A 79 -15.82 -21.98 80.34
CA THR A 79 -14.82 -21.64 81.37
C THR A 79 -14.87 -20.18 81.82
N VAL A 80 -13.83 -19.60 82.45
CA VAL A 80 -13.78 -18.18 82.84
C VAL A 80 -13.14 -17.26 81.79
N ASN A 81 -12.45 -17.80 80.79
CA ASN A 81 -11.66 -17.03 79.82
C ASN A 81 -12.44 -16.54 78.58
N ALA A 82 -12.06 -15.39 78.02
CA ALA A 82 -12.40 -14.95 76.66
C ALA A 82 -12.36 -16.09 75.63
N CYS A 83 -13.44 -16.47 74.94
CA CYS A 83 -13.40 -17.51 73.90
C CYS A 83 -13.36 -16.93 72.49
N THR A 84 -14.08 -15.85 72.26
CA THR A 84 -14.04 -15.05 71.04
C THR A 84 -13.10 -13.89 71.25
N LYS A 85 -12.07 -13.74 70.41
CA LYS A 85 -11.18 -12.57 70.38
C LYS A 85 -11.37 -11.81 69.09
N GLY A 86 -11.58 -10.50 69.15
CA GLY A 86 -11.90 -9.71 67.96
C GLY A 86 -13.33 -9.89 67.44
N LEU A 87 -13.51 -9.79 66.12
CA LEU A 87 -14.76 -10.00 65.39
C LEU A 87 -14.63 -11.26 64.53
N TRP A 88 -15.69 -12.05 64.47
CA TRP A 88 -15.74 -13.30 63.70
C TRP A 88 -16.96 -13.30 62.79
N ILE A 89 -16.80 -13.68 61.52
CA ILE A 89 -17.90 -13.83 60.58
C ILE A 89 -18.31 -15.29 60.43
N TRP A 90 -19.58 -15.51 60.07
CA TRP A 90 -20.02 -16.81 59.56
C TRP A 90 -19.75 -16.88 58.06
N SER A 91 -18.99 -17.87 57.59
CA SER A 91 -18.51 -17.91 56.20
C SER A 91 -19.60 -18.13 55.15
N LYS A 92 -20.70 -18.81 55.50
CA LYS A 92 -21.83 -19.07 54.59
C LYS A 92 -22.89 -17.97 54.74
N PRO A 93 -23.14 -17.12 53.72
CA PRO A 93 -24.18 -16.11 53.81
C PRO A 93 -25.55 -16.74 54.07
N LEU A 94 -26.32 -16.12 54.97
CA LEU A 94 -27.70 -16.53 55.25
C LEU A 94 -28.66 -15.73 54.38
N ARG A 95 -29.83 -16.29 54.09
CA ARG A 95 -30.86 -15.57 53.33
C ARG A 95 -31.77 -14.79 54.27
N GLY A 96 -31.84 -13.48 54.06
CA GLY A 96 -32.82 -12.60 54.67
C GLY A 96 -33.71 -11.95 53.63
N LYS A 97 -34.73 -11.24 54.10
CA LYS A 97 -35.60 -10.37 53.32
C LYS A 97 -35.56 -8.96 53.85
N THR A 98 -35.51 -8.02 52.93
CA THR A 98 -35.70 -6.58 53.18
C THR A 98 -37.18 -6.27 53.40
N ALA A 99 -37.50 -5.06 53.88
CA ALA A 99 -38.87 -4.64 54.13
C ALA A 99 -39.77 -4.63 52.87
N ASP A 100 -39.19 -4.49 51.68
CA ASP A 100 -39.89 -4.57 50.39
C ASP A 100 -40.05 -6.01 49.86
N GLY A 101 -39.49 -7.00 50.57
CA GLY A 101 -39.58 -8.42 50.26
C GLY A 101 -38.47 -8.96 49.36
N SER A 102 -37.49 -8.13 48.98
CA SER A 102 -36.32 -8.55 48.20
C SER A 102 -35.39 -9.45 49.02
N ASP A 103 -34.74 -10.41 48.35
CA ASP A 103 -33.76 -11.27 49.01
C ASP A 103 -32.44 -10.53 49.24
N VAL A 104 -31.82 -10.75 50.41
CA VAL A 104 -30.51 -10.18 50.76
C VAL A 104 -29.63 -11.22 51.44
N ASN A 105 -28.33 -11.14 51.18
CA ASN A 105 -27.32 -11.92 51.87
C ASN A 105 -27.05 -11.33 53.26
N VAL A 106 -27.25 -12.11 54.32
CA VAL A 106 -27.03 -11.73 55.71
C VAL A 106 -25.74 -12.35 56.21
N ILE A 107 -24.80 -11.50 56.64
CA ILE A 107 -23.53 -11.88 57.26
C ILE A 107 -23.69 -11.73 58.78
N LEU A 108 -23.41 -12.82 59.50
CA LEU A 108 -23.40 -12.81 60.96
C LEU A 108 -22.01 -12.45 61.47
N ILE A 109 -21.95 -11.56 62.44
CA ILE A 109 -20.73 -11.20 63.18
C ILE A 109 -20.91 -11.54 64.66
N ASP A 110 -20.05 -12.41 65.20
CA ASP A 110 -19.85 -12.58 66.65
C ASP A 110 -18.74 -11.64 67.12
N THR A 111 -18.94 -10.97 68.25
CA THR A 111 -17.92 -10.09 68.81
C THR A 111 -17.37 -10.64 70.11
N GLU A 112 -16.13 -10.26 70.42
CA GLU A 112 -15.58 -10.41 71.75
C GLU A 112 -16.50 -9.82 72.82
N GLY A 113 -16.50 -10.45 73.99
CA GLY A 113 -17.32 -10.02 75.12
C GLY A 113 -16.71 -8.85 75.86
N LEU A 114 -17.47 -7.77 75.96
CA LEU A 114 -17.09 -6.56 76.69
C LEU A 114 -16.88 -6.85 78.18
N GLY A 115 -15.88 -6.21 78.78
CA GLY A 115 -15.58 -6.27 80.21
C GLY A 115 -14.91 -7.57 80.67
N SER A 116 -14.22 -8.28 79.78
CA SER A 116 -13.48 -9.50 80.16
C SER A 116 -12.34 -9.17 81.13
N LEU A 117 -11.96 -10.12 82.01
CA LEU A 117 -10.98 -9.91 83.09
C LEU A 117 -9.60 -9.42 82.61
N ASN A 118 -9.26 -9.64 81.34
CA ASN A 118 -7.99 -9.27 80.72
C ASN A 118 -8.13 -8.12 79.71
N ALA A 119 -9.34 -7.59 79.48
CA ALA A 119 -9.57 -6.57 78.46
C ALA A 119 -9.27 -5.16 78.98
N ASN A 120 -8.52 -4.39 78.19
CA ASN A 120 -8.37 -2.95 78.38
C ASN A 120 -9.67 -2.26 77.94
N THR A 121 -10.18 -1.30 78.72
CA THR A 121 -11.36 -0.49 78.34
C THR A 121 -11.24 0.13 76.94
N GLN A 122 -10.03 0.51 76.52
CA GLN A 122 -9.79 1.04 75.18
C GLN A 122 -9.95 -0.02 74.07
N HIS A 123 -9.54 -1.26 74.34
CA HIS A 123 -9.72 -2.38 73.42
C HIS A 123 -11.22 -2.66 73.20
N ASP A 124 -11.99 -2.72 74.29
CA ASP A 124 -13.44 -2.93 74.23
C ASP A 124 -14.16 -1.82 73.44
N CYS A 125 -13.72 -0.56 73.60
CA CYS A 125 -14.21 0.54 72.77
C CYS A 125 -13.96 0.32 71.28
N TYR A 126 -12.79 -0.16 70.87
CA TYR A 126 -12.48 -0.40 69.46
C TYR A 126 -13.26 -1.57 68.88
N ILE A 127 -13.37 -2.69 69.60
CA ILE A 127 -14.20 -3.82 69.18
C ILE A 127 -15.65 -3.39 68.99
N PHE A 128 -16.18 -2.62 69.95
CA PHE A 128 -17.54 -2.10 69.89
C PHE A 128 -17.74 -1.16 68.71
N ALA A 129 -16.81 -0.22 68.48
CA ALA A 129 -16.86 0.73 67.38
C ALA A 129 -16.78 0.03 66.02
N LEU A 130 -15.86 -0.92 65.84
CA LEU A 130 -15.71 -1.69 64.60
C LEU A 130 -16.95 -2.52 64.30
N ALA A 131 -17.50 -3.21 65.30
CA ALA A 131 -18.74 -3.97 65.14
C ALA A 131 -19.91 -3.06 64.76
N LEU A 132 -20.01 -1.88 65.36
CA LEU A 132 -21.07 -0.93 65.08
C LEU A 132 -20.96 -0.34 63.67
N LEU A 133 -19.76 0.09 63.26
CA LEU A 133 -19.51 0.69 61.95
C LEU A 133 -19.75 -0.29 60.80
N THR A 134 -19.40 -1.56 60.99
CA THR A 134 -19.56 -2.62 59.98
C THR A 134 -21.00 -3.13 59.86
N SER A 135 -21.83 -2.96 60.90
CA SER A 135 -23.18 -3.51 60.96
C SER A 135 -24.24 -2.66 60.26
N SER A 136 -25.27 -3.33 59.72
CA SER A 136 -26.56 -2.72 59.38
C SER A 136 -27.66 -3.08 60.40
N PHE A 137 -27.47 -4.19 61.10
CA PHE A 137 -28.34 -4.65 62.19
C PHE A 137 -27.46 -4.97 63.40
N PHE A 138 -27.74 -4.35 64.54
CA PHE A 138 -26.97 -4.48 65.77
C PHE A 138 -27.82 -5.10 66.86
N LEU A 139 -27.46 -6.30 67.27
CA LEU A 139 -28.14 -7.04 68.32
C LEU A 139 -27.35 -6.90 69.62
N TYR A 140 -27.92 -6.18 70.59
CA TYR A 140 -27.32 -6.06 71.91
C TYR A 140 -27.90 -7.08 72.87
N ASN A 141 -27.07 -8.00 73.34
CA ASN A 141 -27.44 -9.11 74.21
C ASN A 141 -27.07 -8.81 75.68
N SER A 142 -28.08 -8.81 76.55
CA SER A 142 -27.91 -8.66 78.00
C SER A 142 -28.75 -9.69 78.77
N VAL A 143 -28.39 -9.96 80.02
CA VAL A 143 -29.13 -10.89 80.91
C VAL A 143 -29.91 -10.09 81.96
N GLY A 144 -31.13 -10.52 82.27
CA GLY A 144 -31.97 -9.97 83.34
C GLY A 144 -32.89 -8.85 82.86
N THR A 145 -32.62 -7.61 83.26
CA THR A 145 -33.51 -6.45 83.03
C THR A 145 -32.72 -5.26 82.52
N ILE A 146 -33.39 -4.33 81.82
CA ILE A 146 -32.78 -3.06 81.42
C ILE A 146 -32.77 -2.12 82.62
N ASN A 147 -31.65 -2.11 83.36
CA ASN A 147 -31.41 -1.22 84.50
C ASN A 147 -30.30 -0.20 84.16
N GLU A 148 -29.95 0.67 85.10
CA GLU A 148 -28.92 1.69 84.89
C GLU A 148 -27.55 1.08 84.56
N SER A 149 -27.17 -0.02 85.21
CA SER A 149 -25.92 -0.71 84.90
C SER A 149 -25.90 -1.26 83.47
N ALA A 150 -27.03 -1.77 82.98
CA ALA A 150 -27.15 -2.22 81.59
C ALA A 150 -27.02 -1.06 80.59
N LEU A 151 -27.56 0.12 80.91
CA LEU A 151 -27.40 1.34 80.13
C LEU A 151 -25.95 1.88 80.21
N GLU A 152 -25.32 1.82 81.38
CA GLU A 152 -23.92 2.17 81.59
C GLU A 152 -22.96 1.22 80.85
N ASN A 153 -23.31 -0.06 80.67
CA ASN A 153 -22.53 -0.97 79.82
C ASN A 153 -22.61 -0.58 78.33
N LEU A 154 -23.70 0.09 77.93
CA LEU A 154 -23.81 0.79 76.66
C LEU A 154 -23.19 2.20 76.71
N SER A 155 -22.59 2.66 77.81
CA SER A 155 -21.87 3.96 77.84
C SER A 155 -20.64 3.97 76.93
N LEU A 156 -20.14 2.80 76.50
CA LEU A 156 -19.20 2.69 75.39
C LEU A 156 -19.73 3.42 74.15
N VAL A 157 -21.05 3.40 73.94
CA VAL A 157 -21.76 4.17 72.91
C VAL A 157 -21.49 5.67 73.07
N VAL A 158 -21.49 6.20 74.30
CA VAL A 158 -21.18 7.63 74.55
C VAL A 158 -19.75 7.97 74.17
N ASN A 159 -18.81 7.04 74.37
CA ASN A 159 -17.43 7.24 73.99
C ASN A 159 -17.20 7.10 72.47
N LEU A 160 -18.15 6.55 71.70
CA LEU A 160 -18.00 6.42 70.26
C LEU A 160 -17.84 7.76 69.54
N THR A 161 -18.40 8.86 70.04
CA THR A 161 -18.14 10.21 69.48
C THR A 161 -16.65 10.59 69.54
N LYS A 162 -15.89 9.98 70.45
CA LYS A 162 -14.43 10.12 70.53
C LYS A 162 -13.69 9.15 69.60
N PHE A 163 -14.37 8.09 69.15
CA PHE A 163 -13.80 6.99 68.36
C PHE A 163 -14.41 6.87 66.95
N ILE A 164 -15.31 7.77 66.54
CA ILE A 164 -15.89 7.85 65.21
C ILE A 164 -16.08 9.32 64.83
N ARG A 165 -15.68 9.71 63.61
CA ARG A 165 -15.99 11.01 63.02
C ARG A 165 -16.92 10.85 61.82
N VAL A 166 -17.93 11.70 61.73
CA VAL A 166 -18.81 11.82 60.58
C VAL A 166 -18.40 13.08 59.82
N GLY A 167 -17.32 12.98 59.04
CA GLY A 167 -16.88 14.07 58.14
C GLY A 167 -15.90 15.09 58.73
N SER A 168 -15.34 15.89 57.82
CA SER A 168 -14.53 17.06 58.14
C SER A 168 -15.44 18.24 58.44
N SER A 169 -15.69 18.51 59.72
CA SER A 169 -16.36 19.72 60.16
C SER A 169 -15.48 20.94 59.87
N VAL A 170 -15.72 21.58 58.72
CA VAL A 170 -15.05 22.82 58.30
C VAL A 170 -15.40 24.01 59.21
N ASN A 171 -16.34 23.91 60.15
CA ASN A 171 -16.85 25.08 60.88
C ASN A 171 -17.18 24.87 62.37
N GLY A 172 -16.43 24.05 63.12
CA GLY A 172 -16.38 24.12 64.59
C GLY A 172 -17.72 24.10 65.37
N LYS A 173 -18.81 23.66 64.75
CA LYS A 173 -20.11 23.45 65.42
C LYS A 173 -20.09 22.06 66.02
N GLU A 174 -20.52 21.95 67.28
CA GLU A 174 -20.74 20.66 67.94
C GLU A 174 -21.58 19.76 67.03
N GLU A 175 -21.10 18.54 66.78
CA GLU A 175 -21.72 17.57 65.90
C GLU A 175 -23.12 17.23 66.43
N ASP A 176 -24.16 17.73 65.76
CA ASP A 176 -25.53 17.37 66.07
C ASP A 176 -25.71 15.87 65.85
N GLY A 177 -26.15 15.14 66.88
CA GLY A 177 -26.36 13.67 66.84
C GLY A 177 -27.27 13.16 65.71
N MET A 178 -27.94 14.06 64.98
CA MET A 178 -28.71 13.77 63.77
C MET A 178 -27.85 13.32 62.58
N GLU A 179 -26.60 13.76 62.46
CA GLU A 179 -25.72 13.34 61.34
C GLU A 179 -25.37 11.84 61.44
N PHE A 180 -25.18 11.37 62.67
CA PHE A 180 -24.86 9.97 63.01
C PHE A 180 -25.99 8.98 62.73
N ALA A 181 -27.24 9.42 62.84
CA ALA A 181 -28.44 8.58 62.68
C ALA A 181 -28.51 7.84 61.33
N SER A 182 -27.91 8.41 60.29
CA SER A 182 -27.91 7.84 58.92
C SER A 182 -26.86 6.75 58.68
N TYR A 183 -25.87 6.62 59.57
CA TYR A 183 -24.74 5.69 59.41
C TYR A 183 -24.83 4.47 60.34
N PHE A 184 -25.59 4.61 61.42
CA PHE A 184 -25.68 3.61 62.45
C PHE A 184 -26.79 2.58 62.16
N PRO A 185 -26.55 1.32 62.58
CA PRO A 185 -27.47 0.22 62.32
C PRO A 185 -28.76 0.33 63.14
N LYS A 186 -29.74 -0.49 62.77
CA LYS A 186 -30.89 -0.78 63.62
C LYS A 186 -30.45 -1.48 64.91
N LEU A 187 -31.00 -1.08 66.06
CA LEU A 187 -30.76 -1.75 67.34
C LEU A 187 -31.88 -2.72 67.70
N LEU A 188 -31.53 -3.97 68.01
CA LEU A 188 -32.42 -4.89 68.72
C LEU A 188 -31.79 -5.31 70.04
N TRP A 189 -32.39 -4.85 71.14
CA TRP A 189 -31.96 -5.25 72.47
C TRP A 189 -32.60 -6.58 72.86
N VAL A 190 -31.82 -7.65 72.86
CA VAL A 190 -32.25 -8.97 73.33
C VAL A 190 -31.97 -9.09 74.82
N VAL A 191 -33.04 -9.20 75.61
CA VAL A 191 -32.97 -9.31 77.07
C VAL A 191 -33.21 -10.76 77.46
N ARG A 192 -32.13 -11.48 77.73
CA ARG A 192 -32.13 -12.89 78.14
C ARG A 192 -32.59 -13.05 79.58
N ASP A 193 -33.14 -14.23 79.90
CA ASP A 193 -33.60 -14.61 81.23
C ASP A 193 -34.59 -13.59 81.83
N PHE A 194 -35.47 -13.05 80.99
CA PHE A 194 -36.43 -12.04 81.40
C PHE A 194 -37.51 -12.63 82.32
N THR A 195 -37.68 -12.02 83.49
CA THR A 195 -38.58 -12.50 84.55
C THR A 195 -39.73 -11.55 84.87
N LEU A 196 -39.73 -10.33 84.32
CA LEU A 196 -40.75 -9.32 84.62
C LEU A 196 -42.00 -9.48 83.76
N GLN A 197 -43.14 -9.05 84.28
CA GLN A 197 -44.36 -8.88 83.48
C GLN A 197 -44.32 -7.54 82.74
N LEU A 198 -44.65 -7.55 81.45
CA LEU A 198 -44.71 -6.35 80.63
C LEU A 198 -46.05 -5.63 80.87
N VAL A 199 -46.17 -4.97 82.02
CA VAL A 199 -47.33 -4.13 82.39
C VAL A 199 -46.88 -2.74 82.85
N ASP A 200 -47.73 -1.73 82.67
CA ASP A 200 -47.52 -0.38 83.22
C ASP A 200 -47.89 -0.29 84.71
N GLN A 201 -47.73 0.90 85.30
CA GLN A 201 -48.06 1.15 86.72
C GLN A 201 -49.55 0.94 87.05
N ASN A 202 -50.42 0.93 86.04
CA ASN A 202 -51.85 0.69 86.17
C ASN A 202 -52.23 -0.76 85.84
N GLY A 203 -51.24 -1.66 85.66
CA GLY A 203 -51.45 -3.07 85.31
C GLY A 203 -51.84 -3.30 83.84
N ARG A 204 -51.78 -2.29 82.98
CA ARG A 204 -52.12 -2.44 81.55
C ARG A 204 -50.95 -3.05 80.79
N PRO A 205 -51.17 -4.00 79.86
CA PRO A 205 -50.10 -4.57 79.06
C PRO A 205 -49.31 -3.51 78.28
N ILE A 206 -47.98 -3.61 78.28
CA ILE A 206 -47.08 -2.80 77.46
C ILE A 206 -46.32 -3.70 76.48
N THR A 207 -45.90 -3.14 75.35
CA THR A 207 -45.05 -3.86 74.40
C THR A 207 -43.60 -3.88 74.89
N SER A 208 -42.79 -4.82 74.40
CA SER A 208 -41.35 -4.86 74.70
C SER A 208 -40.63 -3.60 74.19
N LYS A 209 -41.06 -3.05 73.05
CA LYS A 209 -40.58 -1.74 72.57
C LYS A 209 -40.90 -0.62 73.56
N GLN A 210 -42.12 -0.58 74.09
CA GLN A 210 -42.50 0.41 75.10
C GLN A 210 -41.69 0.25 76.39
N TYR A 211 -41.34 -0.97 76.79
CA TYR A 211 -40.44 -1.22 77.92
C TYR A 211 -39.05 -0.60 77.68
N LEU A 212 -38.46 -0.75 76.49
CA LEU A 212 -37.20 -0.10 76.13
C LEU A 212 -37.31 1.43 76.13
N GLU A 213 -38.34 1.99 75.48
CA GLU A 213 -38.54 3.45 75.46
C GLU A 213 -38.75 4.01 76.87
N ASN A 214 -39.41 3.27 77.76
CA ASN A 214 -39.54 3.66 79.16
C ASN A 214 -38.20 3.66 79.90
N ALA A 215 -37.30 2.72 79.62
CA ALA A 215 -35.95 2.70 80.22
C ALA A 215 -35.08 3.87 79.69
N LEU A 216 -35.28 4.28 78.44
CA LEU A 216 -34.59 5.41 77.80
C LEU A 216 -35.21 6.78 78.09
N LYS A 217 -36.31 6.85 78.87
CA LYS A 217 -36.85 8.13 79.35
C LYS A 217 -35.86 8.83 80.26
N GLU A 218 -35.78 10.13 80.10
CA GLU A 218 -34.92 10.98 80.93
C GLU A 218 -35.35 10.92 82.40
N VAL A 219 -34.35 10.83 83.27
CA VAL A 219 -34.54 10.91 84.71
C VAL A 219 -34.61 12.38 85.10
N LYS A 220 -35.62 12.76 85.87
CA LYS A 220 -35.78 14.14 86.37
C LYS A 220 -34.71 14.44 87.42
N GLY A 221 -34.14 15.64 87.35
CA GLY A 221 -33.15 16.14 88.30
C GLY A 221 -32.02 16.88 87.60
N PHE A 222 -31.22 17.63 88.37
CA PHE A 222 -30.13 18.48 87.85
C PHE A 222 -28.77 18.13 88.45
N SER A 223 -28.63 16.99 89.14
CA SER A 223 -27.33 16.56 89.67
C SER A 223 -26.44 16.00 88.55
N ASP A 224 -25.12 16.10 88.71
CA ASP A 224 -24.15 15.63 87.71
C ASP A 224 -24.39 14.16 87.31
N LYS A 225 -24.75 13.30 88.28
CA LYS A 225 -25.11 11.90 88.01
C LYS A 225 -26.35 11.76 87.13
N VAL A 226 -27.34 12.62 87.29
CA VAL A 226 -28.57 12.62 86.46
C VAL A 226 -28.25 13.14 85.05
N VAL A 227 -27.39 14.16 84.94
CA VAL A 227 -26.94 14.69 83.65
C VAL A 227 -26.22 13.60 82.85
N GLU A 228 -25.28 12.87 83.45
CA GLU A 228 -24.54 11.80 82.77
C GLU A 228 -25.46 10.63 82.36
N LYS A 229 -26.40 10.25 83.23
CA LYS A 229 -27.43 9.25 82.92
C LYS A 229 -28.32 9.64 81.73
N ASN A 230 -28.72 10.91 81.65
CA ASN A 230 -29.52 11.42 80.55
C ASN A 230 -28.68 11.56 79.27
N ARG A 231 -27.38 11.88 79.39
CA ARG A 231 -26.44 11.89 78.26
C ARG A 231 -26.36 10.52 77.58
N ILE A 232 -26.19 9.44 78.35
CA ILE A 232 -26.17 8.06 77.81
C ILE A 232 -27.46 7.75 77.06
N ARG A 233 -28.61 8.04 77.67
CA ARG A 233 -29.93 7.80 77.05
C ARG A 233 -30.11 8.59 75.76
N ASN A 234 -29.71 9.85 75.74
CA ASN A 234 -29.83 10.72 74.58
C ASN A 234 -28.91 10.27 73.44
N MET A 235 -27.70 9.80 73.74
CA MET A 235 -26.80 9.21 72.75
C MET A 235 -27.33 7.90 72.17
N ILE A 236 -27.86 6.99 73.00
CA ILE A 236 -28.49 5.76 72.50
C ILE A 236 -29.66 6.11 71.56
N LYS A 237 -30.50 7.09 71.94
CA LYS A 237 -31.62 7.51 71.10
C LYS A 237 -31.19 8.17 69.79
N ALA A 238 -30.08 8.91 69.79
CA ALA A 238 -29.54 9.59 68.62
C ALA A 238 -28.88 8.60 67.64
N PHE A 239 -28.07 7.67 68.15
CA PHE A 239 -27.36 6.70 67.33
C PHE A 239 -28.23 5.57 66.83
N PHE A 240 -29.29 5.22 67.56
CA PHE A 240 -30.21 4.16 67.16
C PHE A 240 -31.63 4.72 67.02
N PRO A 241 -31.94 5.44 65.93
CA PRO A 241 -33.29 5.93 65.65
C PRO A 241 -34.28 4.77 65.50
N ASP A 242 -33.92 3.73 64.75
CA ASP A 242 -34.64 2.45 64.73
C ASP A 242 -34.10 1.53 65.82
N ARG A 243 -34.89 1.38 66.88
CA ARG A 243 -34.57 0.57 68.05
C ARG A 243 -35.78 -0.21 68.52
N ASP A 244 -35.51 -1.43 68.96
CA ASP A 244 -36.53 -2.33 69.49
C ASP A 244 -35.96 -3.24 70.59
N CYS A 245 -36.83 -3.94 71.30
CA CYS A 245 -36.46 -4.85 72.37
C CYS A 245 -37.22 -6.17 72.24
N TYR A 246 -36.52 -7.26 72.56
CA TYR A 246 -37.07 -8.60 72.56
C TYR A 246 -36.64 -9.37 73.82
N PRO A 247 -37.52 -9.48 74.82
CA PRO A 247 -37.25 -10.28 76.00
C PRO A 247 -37.40 -11.77 75.68
N ILE A 248 -36.44 -12.57 76.15
CA ILE A 248 -36.47 -14.02 76.04
C ILE A 248 -36.46 -14.62 77.44
N VAL A 249 -37.33 -15.59 77.67
CA VAL A 249 -37.36 -16.33 78.95
C VAL A 249 -36.08 -17.17 79.13
N ARG A 250 -35.83 -17.61 80.36
CA ARG A 250 -34.72 -18.53 80.62
C ARG A 250 -34.90 -19.84 79.84
N PRO A 251 -33.85 -20.41 79.21
CA PRO A 251 -33.98 -21.62 78.37
C PRO A 251 -34.34 -22.88 79.16
N VAL A 252 -33.75 -23.06 80.34
CA VAL A 252 -33.95 -24.20 81.25
C VAL A 252 -33.98 -23.70 82.69
N GLU A 253 -34.59 -24.48 83.59
CA GLU A 253 -34.64 -24.14 85.03
C GLU A 253 -33.43 -24.69 85.80
N ASP A 254 -32.90 -25.85 85.37
CA ASP A 254 -31.75 -26.52 85.98
C ASP A 254 -30.41 -25.88 85.55
N GLU A 255 -29.61 -25.49 86.53
CA GLU A 255 -28.29 -24.88 86.35
C GLU A 255 -27.28 -25.80 85.65
N ARG A 256 -27.33 -27.12 85.90
CA ARG A 256 -26.43 -28.09 85.26
C ARG A 256 -26.72 -28.23 83.77
N LEU A 257 -28.00 -28.17 83.41
CA LEU A 257 -28.43 -28.14 82.01
C LEU A 257 -28.06 -26.81 81.35
N LEU A 258 -28.12 -25.69 82.08
CA LEU A 258 -27.70 -24.38 81.59
C LEU A 258 -26.20 -24.33 81.26
N GLN A 259 -25.35 -24.96 82.07
CA GLN A 259 -23.90 -25.04 81.82
C GLN A 259 -23.54 -25.90 80.61
N SER A 260 -24.40 -26.85 80.24
CA SER A 260 -24.21 -27.77 79.11
C SER A 260 -25.15 -27.48 77.93
N LEU A 261 -25.82 -26.32 77.94
CA LEU A 261 -26.91 -25.95 77.02
C LEU A 261 -26.53 -26.07 75.54
N SER A 262 -25.26 -25.78 75.20
CA SER A 262 -24.72 -25.92 73.85
C SER A 262 -24.80 -27.35 73.30
N ASN A 263 -24.85 -28.36 74.17
CA ASN A 263 -24.88 -29.77 73.80
C ASN A 263 -26.29 -30.39 73.91
N GLN A 264 -27.25 -29.70 74.53
CA GLN A 264 -28.61 -30.20 74.73
C GLN A 264 -29.44 -30.09 73.44
N GLY A 265 -30.43 -30.96 73.24
CA GLY A 265 -31.42 -30.82 72.17
C GLY A 265 -32.56 -29.87 72.53
N GLU A 266 -33.43 -29.59 71.57
CA GLU A 266 -34.57 -28.67 71.77
C GLU A 266 -35.60 -29.21 72.76
N GLU A 267 -35.69 -30.54 72.88
CA GLU A 267 -36.60 -31.26 73.78
C GLU A 267 -36.40 -30.93 75.26
N VAL A 268 -35.20 -30.46 75.63
CA VAL A 268 -34.87 -30.06 77.01
C VAL A 268 -35.24 -28.60 77.27
N LEU A 269 -35.43 -27.80 76.23
CA LEU A 269 -35.70 -26.38 76.32
C LEU A 269 -37.17 -26.13 76.67
N ARG A 270 -37.42 -25.06 77.43
CA ARG A 270 -38.79 -24.64 77.75
C ARG A 270 -39.55 -24.27 76.48
N GLU A 271 -40.81 -24.68 76.38
CA GLU A 271 -41.64 -24.46 75.17
C GLU A 271 -41.74 -22.98 74.79
N ASN A 272 -41.93 -22.09 75.78
CA ASN A 272 -41.97 -20.64 75.56
C ASN A 272 -40.63 -20.10 75.02
N PHE A 273 -39.50 -20.68 75.45
CA PHE A 273 -38.19 -20.31 74.93
C PHE A 273 -38.09 -20.66 73.45
N VAL A 274 -38.42 -21.90 73.07
CA VAL A 274 -38.38 -22.36 71.67
C VAL A 274 -39.28 -21.51 70.77
N LYS A 275 -40.51 -21.19 71.21
CA LYS A 275 -41.41 -20.29 70.48
C LYS A 275 -40.79 -18.91 70.29
N GLN A 276 -40.20 -18.33 71.33
CA GLN A 276 -39.55 -17.03 71.27
C GLN A 276 -38.30 -17.03 70.38
N MET A 277 -37.53 -18.13 70.36
CA MET A 277 -36.39 -18.29 69.45
C MET A 277 -36.82 -18.20 67.98
N LYS A 278 -37.86 -18.94 67.60
CA LYS A 278 -38.37 -18.96 66.22
C LYS A 278 -38.87 -17.58 65.80
N VAL A 279 -39.65 -16.92 66.65
CA VAL A 279 -40.13 -15.55 66.40
C VAL A 279 -38.98 -14.56 66.30
N LEU A 280 -37.96 -14.65 67.16
CA LEU A 280 -36.78 -13.79 67.07
C LEU A 280 -36.02 -14.00 65.76
N ARG A 281 -35.80 -15.26 65.37
CA ARG A 281 -35.15 -15.62 64.11
C ARG A 281 -35.90 -15.02 62.93
N GLU A 282 -37.20 -15.26 62.82
CA GLU A 282 -38.04 -14.70 61.76
C GLU A 282 -38.00 -13.17 61.73
N ARG A 283 -38.06 -12.52 62.91
CA ARG A 283 -38.01 -11.07 63.01
C ARG A 283 -36.71 -10.47 62.51
N VAL A 284 -35.59 -11.14 62.78
CA VAL A 284 -34.26 -10.70 62.34
C VAL A 284 -34.10 -10.88 60.83
N PHE A 285 -34.45 -12.06 60.30
CA PHE A 285 -34.26 -12.35 58.88
C PHE A 285 -35.29 -11.71 57.96
N ASN A 286 -36.52 -11.41 58.40
CA ASN A 286 -37.53 -10.73 57.60
C ASN A 286 -37.44 -9.19 57.62
N ASN A 287 -36.41 -8.64 58.28
CA ASN A 287 -36.21 -7.20 58.40
C ASN A 287 -34.71 -6.87 58.32
N SER A 288 -34.02 -7.58 57.43
CA SER A 288 -32.58 -7.44 57.21
C SER A 288 -32.35 -6.41 56.11
N GLU A 289 -32.09 -5.17 56.48
CA GLU A 289 -31.76 -4.13 55.50
C GLU A 289 -30.30 -4.20 55.08
N PRO A 290 -29.96 -3.94 53.79
CA PRO A 290 -28.58 -3.87 53.34
C PRO A 290 -27.82 -2.80 54.12
N LYS A 291 -26.53 -3.05 54.38
CA LYS A 291 -25.64 -2.03 54.93
C LYS A 291 -25.55 -0.88 53.94
N THR A 292 -25.80 0.32 54.44
CA THR A 292 -25.65 1.55 53.67
C THR A 292 -24.65 2.49 54.33
N VAL A 293 -23.91 3.22 53.50
CA VAL A 293 -23.03 4.31 53.91
C VAL A 293 -23.26 5.46 52.93
N GLN A 294 -23.63 6.64 53.43
CA GLN A 294 -24.10 7.78 52.61
C GLN A 294 -25.21 7.42 51.60
N GLY A 295 -26.02 6.41 51.92
CA GLY A 295 -27.09 5.92 51.06
C GLY A 295 -26.65 4.96 49.94
N GLY A 296 -25.35 4.67 49.81
CA GLY A 296 -24.88 3.60 48.92
C GLY A 296 -24.86 2.25 49.60
N GLN A 297 -25.21 1.20 48.87
CA GLN A 297 -25.29 -0.16 49.39
C GLN A 297 -23.91 -0.82 49.38
N VAL A 298 -23.58 -1.50 50.48
CA VAL A 298 -22.28 -2.13 50.69
C VAL A 298 -22.36 -3.60 50.27
N SER A 299 -21.47 -4.02 49.36
CA SER A 299 -21.23 -5.43 49.01
C SER A 299 -20.20 -6.07 49.95
N GLY A 300 -19.97 -7.38 49.83
CA GLY A 300 -18.93 -8.07 50.60
C GLY A 300 -17.54 -7.49 50.36
N ARG A 301 -17.20 -7.19 49.10
CA ARG A 301 -15.94 -6.51 48.74
C ARG A 301 -15.81 -5.13 49.36
N MET A 302 -16.88 -4.33 49.31
CA MET A 302 -16.89 -2.99 49.91
C MET A 302 -16.74 -3.05 51.44
N LEU A 303 -17.32 -4.06 52.08
CA LEU A 303 -17.18 -4.26 53.54
C LEU A 303 -15.72 -4.53 53.92
N ILE A 304 -14.97 -5.28 53.12
CA ILE A 304 -13.52 -5.48 53.33
C ILE A 304 -12.82 -4.13 53.32
N LEU A 305 -12.98 -3.34 52.25
CA LEU A 305 -12.32 -2.04 52.08
C LEU A 305 -12.68 -1.05 53.20
N LEU A 306 -13.96 -1.02 53.61
CA LEU A 306 -14.40 -0.22 54.76
C LEU A 306 -13.72 -0.67 56.05
N SER A 307 -13.68 -1.98 56.30
CA SER A 307 -13.09 -2.54 57.52
C SER A 307 -11.59 -2.29 57.58
N GLU A 308 -10.88 -2.42 56.46
CA GLU A 308 -9.45 -2.08 56.35
C GLU A 308 -9.20 -0.60 56.61
N SER A 309 -10.04 0.29 56.08
CA SER A 309 -9.97 1.72 56.35
C SER A 309 -10.16 2.03 57.83
N TYR A 310 -11.17 1.43 58.48
CA TYR A 310 -11.44 1.62 59.89
C TYR A 310 -10.33 1.07 60.78
N VAL A 311 -9.85 -0.15 60.48
CA VAL A 311 -8.72 -0.77 61.19
C VAL A 311 -7.46 0.07 61.07
N LYS A 312 -7.16 0.57 59.87
CA LYS A 312 -6.01 1.46 59.65
C LYS A 312 -6.11 2.72 60.50
N ALA A 313 -7.27 3.39 60.50
CA ALA A 313 -7.48 4.58 61.32
C ALA A 313 -7.26 4.29 62.82
N VAL A 314 -7.81 3.18 63.33
CA VAL A 314 -7.61 2.73 64.72
C VAL A 314 -6.13 2.48 65.02
N ASN A 315 -5.41 1.77 64.14
CA ASN A 315 -4.00 1.42 64.33
C ASN A 315 -3.07 2.64 64.28
N ASP A 316 -3.43 3.67 63.52
CA ASP A 316 -2.69 4.93 63.43
C ASP A 316 -2.97 5.84 64.65
N GLY A 317 -3.83 5.42 65.58
CA GLY A 317 -4.30 6.24 66.71
C GLY A 317 -5.27 7.35 66.29
N ASN A 318 -5.72 7.32 65.04
CA ASN A 318 -6.71 8.23 64.50
C ASN A 318 -8.13 7.73 64.77
N VAL A 319 -9.09 8.62 64.61
CA VAL A 319 -10.50 8.32 64.73
C VAL A 319 -11.05 7.91 63.35
N PRO A 320 -11.63 6.70 63.17
CA PRO A 320 -12.31 6.30 61.94
C PRO A 320 -13.27 7.36 61.40
N SER A 321 -12.98 7.87 60.21
CA SER A 321 -13.86 8.78 59.47
C SER A 321 -14.73 7.98 58.52
N ILE A 322 -16.05 8.06 58.70
CA ILE A 322 -17.00 7.31 57.86
C ILE A 322 -16.97 7.83 56.42
N THR A 323 -16.91 9.15 56.24
CA THR A 323 -16.96 9.80 54.91
C THR A 323 -15.70 9.54 54.10
N ASP A 324 -14.53 9.60 54.74
CA ASP A 324 -13.26 9.43 54.04
C ASP A 324 -13.06 7.96 53.65
N SER A 325 -13.42 7.05 54.56
CA SER A 325 -13.41 5.60 54.28
C SER A 325 -14.34 5.26 53.13
N TRP A 326 -15.56 5.83 53.13
CA TRP A 326 -16.52 5.62 52.05
C TRP A 326 -16.04 6.19 50.71
N SER A 327 -15.48 7.39 50.71
CA SER A 327 -14.93 8.02 49.51
C SER A 327 -13.81 7.19 48.89
N MET A 328 -12.92 6.62 49.72
CA MET A 328 -11.86 5.72 49.28
C MET A 328 -12.42 4.42 48.69
N VAL A 329 -13.45 3.83 49.31
CA VAL A 329 -14.11 2.61 48.82
C VAL A 329 -14.78 2.87 47.48
N CYS A 330 -15.54 3.95 47.35
CA CYS A 330 -16.17 4.36 46.10
C CYS A 330 -15.14 4.57 44.99
N ASP A 331 -14.04 5.28 45.26
CA ASP A 331 -12.98 5.52 44.28
C ASP A 331 -12.32 4.19 43.84
N SER A 332 -12.07 3.27 44.78
CA SER A 332 -11.48 1.97 44.45
C SER A 332 -12.40 1.07 43.63
N GLU A 333 -13.70 1.03 43.95
CA GLU A 333 -14.68 0.24 43.19
C GLU A 333 -14.93 0.86 41.81
N CYS A 334 -15.06 2.18 41.70
CA CYS A 334 -15.22 2.86 40.41
C CYS A 334 -14.01 2.62 39.49
N LYS A 335 -12.77 2.65 40.01
CA LYS A 335 -11.56 2.31 39.23
C LYS A 335 -11.61 0.90 38.66
N LYS A 336 -12.06 -0.05 39.47
CA LYS A 336 -12.18 -1.44 39.05
C LYS A 336 -13.24 -1.60 37.97
N ILE A 337 -14.41 -1.00 38.14
CA ILE A 337 -15.48 -1.02 37.14
C ILE A 337 -15.03 -0.37 35.84
N LEU A 338 -14.36 0.79 35.92
CA LEU A 338 -13.78 1.47 34.75
C LEU A 338 -12.84 0.52 33.98
N LYS A 339 -11.93 -0.15 34.70
CA LYS A 339 -11.00 -1.12 34.10
C LYS A 339 -11.76 -2.27 33.43
N GLU A 340 -12.75 -2.85 34.10
CA GLU A 340 -13.58 -3.93 33.52
C GLU A 340 -14.33 -3.47 32.26
N CYS A 341 -14.82 -2.23 32.21
CA CYS A 341 -15.45 -1.66 31.02
C CYS A 341 -14.45 -1.52 29.86
N VAL A 342 -13.24 -1.02 30.13
CA VAL A 342 -12.17 -0.89 29.12
C VAL A 342 -11.70 -2.25 28.63
N ASP A 343 -11.51 -3.21 29.54
CA ASP A 343 -11.13 -4.59 29.20
C ASP A 343 -12.22 -5.26 28.34
N THR A 344 -13.50 -5.01 28.64
CA THR A 344 -14.63 -5.48 27.82
C THR A 344 -14.61 -4.86 26.43
N PHE A 345 -14.35 -3.56 26.32
CA PHE A 345 -14.21 -2.89 25.01
C PHE A 345 -13.08 -3.50 24.19
N ASP A 346 -11.93 -3.76 24.80
CA ASP A 346 -10.78 -4.39 24.15
C ASP A 346 -11.09 -5.82 23.66
N GLN A 347 -11.84 -6.60 24.45
CA GLN A 347 -12.27 -7.95 24.08
C GLN A 347 -13.21 -7.94 22.87
N VAL A 348 -14.24 -7.07 22.88
CA VAL A 348 -15.19 -6.98 21.76
C VAL A 348 -14.48 -6.47 20.51
N THR A 349 -13.58 -5.48 20.64
CA THR A 349 -12.76 -4.97 19.54
C THR A 349 -11.86 -6.06 18.95
N SER A 350 -11.21 -6.86 19.79
CA SER A 350 -10.35 -7.96 19.34
C SER A 350 -11.16 -9.03 18.60
N SER A 351 -12.35 -9.39 19.11
CA SER A 351 -13.24 -10.32 18.42
C SER A 351 -13.72 -9.81 17.06
N LEU A 352 -13.95 -8.50 16.92
CA LEU A 352 -14.35 -7.88 15.65
C LEU A 352 -13.26 -8.03 14.58
N ILE A 353 -11.99 -7.88 15.00
CA ILE A 353 -10.83 -8.04 14.11
C ILE A 353 -10.64 -9.51 13.73
N GLU A 354 -10.72 -10.43 14.69
CA GLU A 354 -10.54 -11.87 14.45
C GLU A 354 -11.59 -12.46 13.49
N LYS A 355 -12.82 -11.95 13.54
CA LYS A 355 -13.91 -12.36 12.63
C LYS A 355 -13.77 -11.78 11.22
N GLY A 356 -12.86 -10.83 11.01
CA GLY A 356 -12.69 -10.15 9.74
C GLY A 356 -13.75 -9.09 9.44
N ASP A 357 -14.47 -8.61 10.46
CA ASP A 357 -15.43 -7.50 10.32
C ASP A 357 -14.72 -6.15 10.11
N ILE A 358 -13.44 -6.05 10.53
CA ILE A 358 -12.51 -4.96 10.21
C ILE A 358 -11.58 -5.44 9.09
N PRO A 359 -11.35 -4.64 8.03
CA PRO A 359 -11.69 -3.22 7.89
C PRO A 359 -13.13 -2.93 7.45
N MET A 360 -13.69 -1.82 7.96
CA MET A 360 -15.02 -1.32 7.61
C MET A 360 -15.04 0.19 7.35
N ASP A 361 -16.20 0.69 6.93
CA ASP A 361 -16.45 2.12 6.74
C ASP A 361 -16.26 2.92 8.05
N GLU A 362 -15.70 4.14 7.94
CA GLU A 362 -15.36 4.97 9.09
C GLU A 362 -16.60 5.46 9.86
N GLU A 363 -17.69 5.80 9.18
CA GLU A 363 -18.94 6.21 9.82
C GLU A 363 -19.54 5.03 10.57
N ARG A 364 -19.57 3.85 9.95
CA ARG A 364 -20.04 2.62 10.59
C ARG A 364 -19.21 2.26 11.82
N LEU A 365 -17.90 2.46 11.78
CA LEU A 365 -17.01 2.23 12.93
C LEU A 365 -17.30 3.20 14.08
N LYS A 366 -17.58 4.48 13.77
CA LYS A 366 -17.97 5.49 14.77
C LYS A 366 -19.35 5.21 15.38
N GLU A 367 -20.30 4.75 14.58
CA GLU A 367 -21.63 4.31 15.06
C GLU A 367 -21.51 3.12 16.02
N TRP A 368 -20.72 2.11 15.63
CA TRP A 368 -20.44 0.95 16.46
C TRP A 368 -19.79 1.35 17.79
N HIS A 369 -18.78 2.24 17.75
CA HIS A 369 -18.14 2.77 18.96
C HIS A 369 -19.13 3.50 19.86
N SER A 370 -19.97 4.36 19.31
CA SER A 370 -21.01 5.09 20.06
C SER A 370 -21.96 4.13 20.78
N MET A 371 -22.37 3.05 20.09
CA MET A 371 -23.18 1.99 20.70
C MET A 371 -22.46 1.31 21.87
N GLN A 372 -21.18 0.94 21.70
CA GLN A 372 -20.39 0.33 22.78
C GLN A 372 -20.19 1.28 23.96
N LYS A 373 -19.88 2.56 23.69
CA LYS A 373 -19.74 3.60 24.70
C LYS A 373 -21.00 3.74 25.56
N ASN A 374 -22.17 3.79 24.94
CA ASN A 374 -23.45 3.89 25.66
C ASN A 374 -23.68 2.64 26.53
N GLN A 375 -23.49 1.44 25.99
CA GLN A 375 -23.66 0.19 26.75
C GLN A 375 -22.74 0.11 27.97
N LEU A 376 -21.47 0.50 27.82
CA LEU A 376 -20.49 0.49 28.91
C LEU A 376 -20.76 1.61 29.92
N SER A 377 -21.31 2.75 29.49
CA SER A 377 -21.71 3.84 30.38
C SER A 377 -22.92 3.44 31.23
N ASP A 378 -23.91 2.77 30.62
CA ASP A 378 -25.07 2.22 31.33
C ASP A 378 -24.65 1.14 32.34
N LEU A 379 -23.70 0.28 31.98
CA LEU A 379 -23.12 -0.71 32.89
C LEU A 379 -22.44 -0.05 34.10
N LEU A 380 -21.64 1.00 33.86
CA LEU A 380 -20.98 1.75 34.92
C LEU A 380 -22.02 2.37 35.85
N LEU A 381 -23.01 3.09 35.29
CA LEU A 381 -24.11 3.70 36.04
C LEU A 381 -24.91 2.68 36.85
N ALA A 382 -25.22 1.52 36.28
CA ALA A 382 -25.97 0.47 36.98
C ALA A 382 -25.19 -0.05 38.21
N ARG A 383 -23.86 -0.18 38.11
CA ARG A 383 -23.02 -0.69 39.19
C ARG A 383 -22.62 0.36 40.21
N THR A 384 -22.55 1.63 39.81
CA THR A 384 -22.23 2.76 40.70
C THR A 384 -23.47 3.52 41.16
N GLY A 385 -24.68 3.12 40.75
CA GLY A 385 -25.92 3.89 40.94
C GLY A 385 -26.26 4.18 42.40
N SER A 386 -25.76 3.36 43.33
CA SER A 386 -25.94 3.58 44.76
C SER A 386 -24.96 4.62 45.34
N PHE A 387 -23.85 4.91 44.66
CA PHE A 387 -22.86 5.89 45.12
C PHE A 387 -23.37 7.30 44.89
N LYS A 388 -23.56 8.07 45.96
CA LYS A 388 -23.92 9.50 45.88
C LYS A 388 -22.67 10.36 45.64
N GLY A 389 -22.85 11.52 45.01
CA GLY A 389 -21.82 12.54 44.80
C GLY A 389 -21.20 12.50 43.40
N GLU A 390 -20.13 13.28 43.20
CA GLU A 390 -19.48 13.52 41.89
C GLU A 390 -18.62 12.33 41.37
N PHE A 391 -18.66 11.18 42.06
CA PHE A 391 -17.90 9.99 41.62
C PHE A 391 -18.38 9.47 40.27
N GLN A 392 -19.70 9.43 40.06
CA GLN A 392 -20.27 8.90 38.82
C GLN A 392 -19.83 9.74 37.63
N ASP A 393 -20.00 11.07 37.70
CA ASP A 393 -19.62 11.98 36.63
C ASP A 393 -18.12 11.91 36.33
N ARG A 394 -17.26 11.87 37.36
CA ARG A 394 -15.81 11.75 37.20
C ARG A 394 -15.41 10.47 36.46
N TYR A 395 -16.00 9.33 36.81
CA TYR A 395 -15.65 8.05 36.19
C TYR A 395 -16.33 7.81 34.85
N LEU A 396 -17.49 8.44 34.59
CA LEU A 396 -18.07 8.53 33.25
C LEU A 396 -17.19 9.33 32.30
N HIS A 397 -16.67 10.48 32.75
CA HIS A 397 -15.69 11.23 31.97
C HIS A 397 -14.41 10.44 31.72
N ALA A 398 -13.87 9.77 32.75
CA ALA A 398 -12.68 8.93 32.57
C ALA A 398 -12.91 7.74 31.62
N LEU A 399 -14.12 7.15 31.63
CA LEU A 399 -14.52 6.13 30.66
C LEU A 399 -14.57 6.70 29.26
N ASP A 400 -15.18 7.87 29.07
CA ASP A 400 -15.25 8.53 27.76
C ASP A 400 -13.86 8.83 27.20
N ASP A 401 -12.97 9.39 28.00
CA ASP A 401 -11.59 9.66 27.61
C ASP A 401 -10.87 8.37 27.19
N SER A 402 -11.00 7.31 28.00
CA SER A 402 -10.37 6.01 27.73
C SER A 402 -10.90 5.39 26.43
N LEU A 403 -12.22 5.40 26.21
CA LEU A 403 -12.85 4.85 25.02
C LEU A 403 -12.58 5.70 23.77
N SER A 404 -12.43 7.01 23.93
CA SER A 404 -12.06 7.93 22.85
C SER A 404 -10.63 7.68 22.37
N ASP A 405 -9.70 7.40 23.29
CA ASP A 405 -8.34 7.02 22.91
C ASP A 405 -8.29 5.65 22.22
N LYS A 406 -9.05 4.67 22.72
CA LYS A 406 -9.21 3.36 22.07
C LYS A 406 -9.82 3.47 20.66
N LEU A 407 -10.75 4.40 20.44
CA LEU A 407 -11.30 4.67 19.10
C LEU A 407 -10.21 5.17 18.14
N LYS A 408 -9.33 6.06 18.57
CA LYS A 408 -8.23 6.57 17.72
C LYS A 408 -7.30 5.43 17.30
N GLU A 409 -6.96 4.53 18.22
CA GLU A 409 -6.15 3.33 17.91
C GLU A 409 -6.87 2.41 16.91
N LEU A 410 -8.16 2.17 17.12
CA LEU A 410 -8.97 1.33 16.24
C LEU A 410 -9.14 1.94 14.85
N LEU A 411 -9.34 3.26 14.73
CA LEU A 411 -9.40 3.97 13.45
C LEU A 411 -8.10 3.82 12.66
N LYS A 412 -6.95 3.95 13.32
CA LYS A 412 -5.64 3.74 12.69
C LYS A 412 -5.51 2.30 12.17
N LYS A 413 -5.85 1.31 12.99
CA LYS A 413 -5.79 -0.11 12.61
C LYS A 413 -6.77 -0.45 11.49
N ASN A 414 -7.97 0.13 11.51
CA ASN A 414 -8.97 0.00 10.46
C ASN A 414 -8.45 0.55 9.12
N ALA A 415 -7.78 1.71 9.14
CA ALA A 415 -7.18 2.29 7.94
C ALA A 415 -6.04 1.43 7.39
N GLU A 416 -5.14 0.92 8.24
CA GLU A 416 -4.03 0.06 7.84
C GLU A 416 -4.52 -1.25 7.19
N LEU A 417 -5.45 -1.94 7.86
CA LEU A 417 -6.06 -3.16 7.32
C LEU A 417 -6.87 -2.89 6.04
N GLY A 418 -7.57 -1.76 5.98
CA GLY A 418 -8.30 -1.30 4.80
C GLY A 418 -7.38 -1.12 3.60
N GLN A 419 -6.26 -0.41 3.77
CA GLN A 419 -5.27 -0.22 2.72
C GLN A 419 -4.69 -1.56 2.24
N ALA A 420 -4.31 -2.45 3.15
CA ALA A 420 -3.77 -3.77 2.80
C ALA A 420 -4.77 -4.63 2.03
N ALA A 421 -6.04 -4.65 2.44
CA ALA A 421 -7.10 -5.37 1.75
C ALA A 421 -7.32 -4.83 0.33
N ILE A 422 -7.34 -3.51 0.16
CA ILE A 422 -7.47 -2.88 -1.16
C ILE A 422 -6.26 -3.18 -2.05
N HIS A 423 -5.04 -3.09 -1.54
CA HIS A 423 -3.83 -3.45 -2.30
C HIS A 423 -3.88 -4.90 -2.80
N THR A 424 -4.26 -5.83 -1.93
CA THR A 424 -4.40 -7.26 -2.28
C THR A 424 -5.43 -7.46 -3.41
N MET A 425 -6.56 -6.75 -3.36
CA MET A 425 -7.57 -6.80 -4.41
C MET A 425 -7.09 -6.20 -5.74
N ILE A 426 -6.34 -5.10 -5.70
CA ILE A 426 -5.73 -4.51 -6.90
C ILE A 426 -4.78 -5.53 -7.54
N GLU A 427 -3.86 -6.11 -6.77
CA GLU A 427 -2.91 -7.11 -7.28
C GLU A 427 -3.64 -8.30 -7.90
N THR A 428 -4.73 -8.76 -7.27
CA THR A 428 -5.52 -9.88 -7.78
C THR A 428 -6.23 -9.53 -9.09
N ILE A 429 -6.98 -8.41 -9.12
CA ILE A 429 -7.82 -8.03 -10.26
C ILE A 429 -6.99 -7.55 -11.46
N PHE A 430 -5.89 -6.83 -11.23
CA PHE A 430 -5.06 -6.29 -12.30
C PHE A 430 -3.93 -7.24 -12.74
N SER A 431 -3.75 -8.39 -12.09
CA SER A 431 -2.70 -9.37 -12.43
C SER A 431 -2.67 -9.77 -13.91
N ASP A 432 -3.82 -10.02 -14.53
CA ASP A 432 -3.92 -10.41 -15.94
C ASP A 432 -3.51 -9.28 -16.89
N VAL A 433 -3.89 -8.04 -16.55
CA VAL A 433 -3.52 -6.84 -17.31
C VAL A 433 -2.02 -6.59 -17.19
N GLU A 434 -1.49 -6.65 -15.97
CA GLU A 434 -0.06 -6.45 -15.71
C GLU A 434 0.81 -7.52 -16.36
N SER A 435 0.41 -8.80 -16.28
CA SER A 435 1.15 -9.90 -16.90
C SER A 435 1.10 -9.83 -18.42
N SER A 436 -0.04 -9.46 -19.01
CA SER A 436 -0.18 -9.27 -20.46
C SER A 436 0.64 -8.08 -20.95
N LEU A 437 0.71 -7.01 -20.15
CA LEU A 437 1.54 -5.85 -20.44
C LEU A 437 3.04 -6.19 -20.36
N ASN A 438 3.48 -6.82 -19.27
CA ASN A 438 4.88 -7.22 -19.08
C ASN A 438 5.32 -8.25 -20.13
N GLY A 439 4.41 -9.15 -20.54
CA GLY A 439 4.65 -10.13 -21.58
C GLY A 439 4.59 -9.57 -23.01
N GLY A 440 4.36 -8.26 -23.17
CA GLY A 440 4.35 -7.61 -24.47
C GLY A 440 3.20 -8.03 -25.39
N LYS A 441 2.07 -8.51 -24.83
CA LYS A 441 0.92 -8.98 -25.61
C LYS A 441 0.11 -7.84 -26.26
N TYR A 442 0.19 -6.63 -25.71
CA TYR A 442 -0.57 -5.48 -26.18
C TYR A 442 0.11 -4.79 -27.37
N LYS A 443 -0.40 -5.04 -28.58
CA LYS A 443 0.09 -4.40 -29.82
C LYS A 443 -0.49 -3.02 -30.11
N SER A 444 -1.50 -2.58 -29.35
CA SER A 444 -2.11 -1.27 -29.54
C SER A 444 -2.62 -0.70 -28.22
N TRP A 445 -2.59 0.63 -28.14
CA TRP A 445 -3.16 1.37 -27.00
C TRP A 445 -4.62 1.00 -26.75
N LYS A 446 -5.42 0.81 -27.82
CA LYS A 446 -6.84 0.48 -27.73
C LYS A 446 -7.11 -0.87 -27.05
N ALA A 447 -6.25 -1.87 -27.29
CA ALA A 447 -6.38 -3.18 -26.66
C ALA A 447 -6.09 -3.11 -25.14
N PHE A 448 -5.02 -2.40 -24.76
CA PHE A 448 -4.67 -2.17 -23.36
C PHE A 448 -5.77 -1.37 -22.62
N GLU A 449 -6.27 -0.28 -23.23
CA GLU A 449 -7.27 0.57 -22.59
C GLU A 449 -8.60 -0.14 -22.34
N LYS A 450 -8.95 -1.11 -23.22
CA LYS A 450 -10.12 -1.97 -23.03
C LYS A 450 -9.96 -2.84 -21.77
N ASP A 451 -8.91 -3.65 -21.69
CA ASP A 451 -8.69 -4.56 -20.56
C ASP A 451 -8.50 -3.79 -19.25
N ARG A 452 -7.82 -2.64 -19.29
CA ARG A 452 -7.67 -1.73 -18.14
C ARG A 452 -9.03 -1.22 -17.64
N SER A 453 -9.92 -0.84 -18.55
CA SER A 453 -11.25 -0.33 -18.20
C SER A 453 -12.13 -1.43 -17.60
N GLU A 454 -12.09 -2.63 -18.18
CA GLU A 454 -12.81 -3.80 -17.66
C GLU A 454 -12.31 -4.19 -16.24
N ALA A 455 -10.99 -4.18 -16.02
CA ALA A 455 -10.41 -4.42 -14.70
C ALA A 455 -10.81 -3.34 -13.68
N LYS A 456 -10.83 -2.06 -14.09
CA LYS A 456 -11.29 -0.95 -13.26
C LYS A 456 -12.76 -1.11 -12.85
N GLU A 457 -13.64 -1.44 -13.78
CA GLU A 457 -15.07 -1.65 -13.48
C GLU A 457 -15.28 -2.87 -12.57
N LYS A 458 -14.54 -3.95 -12.81
CA LYS A 458 -14.53 -5.12 -11.93
C LYS A 458 -14.11 -4.75 -10.51
N PHE A 459 -13.04 -3.99 -10.37
CA PHE A 459 -12.56 -3.50 -9.08
C PHE A 459 -13.59 -2.62 -8.37
N LEU A 460 -14.20 -1.64 -9.06
CA LEU A 460 -15.20 -0.77 -8.44
C LEU A 460 -16.46 -1.51 -7.98
N ARG A 461 -16.79 -2.64 -8.63
CA ARG A 461 -17.93 -3.50 -8.28
C ARG A 461 -17.62 -4.45 -7.12
N GLU A 462 -16.41 -5.00 -7.07
CA GLU A 462 -16.03 -6.03 -6.09
C GLU A 462 -15.36 -5.47 -4.84
N ALA A 463 -14.63 -4.34 -4.95
CA ALA A 463 -13.88 -3.77 -3.84
C ALA A 463 -14.78 -2.93 -2.91
N PRO A 464 -14.82 -3.26 -1.60
CA PRO A 464 -15.60 -2.51 -0.62
C PRO A 464 -15.12 -1.06 -0.53
N ALA A 465 -16.05 -0.12 -0.35
CA ALA A 465 -15.77 1.32 -0.23
C ALA A 465 -15.15 1.65 1.14
N ILE A 466 -13.96 1.11 1.41
CA ILE A 466 -13.26 1.24 2.68
C ILE A 466 -11.83 1.75 2.48
N GLY A 467 -11.31 2.42 3.51
CA GLY A 467 -10.00 3.05 3.45
C GLY A 467 -9.89 4.06 2.29
N LYS A 468 -8.67 4.26 1.82
CA LYS A 468 -8.38 5.16 0.69
C LYS A 468 -8.60 4.49 -0.67
N ARG A 469 -9.66 3.66 -0.82
CA ARG A 469 -9.89 2.81 -2.01
C ARG A 469 -9.68 3.55 -3.33
N ASP A 470 -10.38 4.66 -3.49
CA ASP A 470 -10.39 5.40 -4.76
C ASP A 470 -9.04 6.08 -5.03
N GLU A 471 -8.35 6.55 -3.99
CA GLU A 471 -7.00 7.13 -4.09
C GLU A 471 -5.96 6.05 -4.49
N ILE A 472 -6.01 4.87 -3.86
CA ILE A 472 -5.11 3.75 -4.18
C ILE A 472 -5.37 3.25 -5.60
N LEU A 473 -6.64 3.11 -6.00
CA LEU A 473 -7.00 2.74 -7.36
C LEU A 473 -6.46 3.76 -8.37
N LEU A 474 -6.63 5.06 -8.11
CA LEU A 474 -6.13 6.11 -9.00
C LEU A 474 -4.61 6.03 -9.15
N GLN A 475 -3.87 5.93 -8.04
CA GLN A 475 -2.40 5.79 -8.05
C GLN A 475 -1.95 4.55 -8.83
N HIS A 476 -2.66 3.43 -8.69
CA HIS A 476 -2.36 2.22 -9.45
C HIS A 476 -2.62 2.42 -10.95
N LEU A 477 -3.76 2.99 -11.32
CA LEU A 477 -4.12 3.25 -12.71
C LEU A 477 -3.13 4.21 -13.39
N GLU A 478 -2.67 5.26 -12.69
CA GLU A 478 -1.64 6.17 -13.19
C GLU A 478 -0.31 5.45 -13.44
N ARG A 479 0.14 4.63 -12.48
CA ARG A 479 1.35 3.82 -12.63
C ARG A 479 1.25 2.86 -13.82
N LEU A 480 0.11 2.20 -13.96
CA LEU A 480 -0.15 1.25 -15.04
C LEU A 480 -0.18 1.96 -16.40
N PHE A 481 -0.80 3.14 -16.48
CA PHE A 481 -0.85 3.98 -17.68
C PHE A 481 0.56 4.38 -18.13
N CYS A 482 1.39 4.90 -17.23
CA CYS A 482 2.77 5.29 -17.54
C CYS A 482 3.60 4.10 -18.03
N LYS A 483 3.48 2.96 -17.35
CA LYS A 483 4.18 1.73 -17.72
C LYS A 483 3.76 1.22 -19.10
N ALA A 484 2.46 1.25 -19.39
CA ALA A 484 1.94 0.85 -20.69
C ALA A 484 2.39 1.79 -21.82
N GLY A 485 2.41 3.10 -21.55
CA GLY A 485 2.90 4.10 -22.49
C GLY A 485 4.33 3.80 -22.94
N SER A 486 5.26 3.51 -22.01
CA SER A 486 6.64 3.17 -22.35
C SER A 486 6.75 1.90 -23.18
N LEU A 487 6.16 0.80 -22.69
CA LEU A 487 6.35 -0.52 -23.31
C LEU A 487 5.70 -0.63 -24.70
N ILE A 488 4.47 -0.11 -24.84
CA ILE A 488 3.76 -0.15 -26.13
C ILE A 488 4.46 0.77 -27.14
N PHE A 489 4.94 1.94 -26.72
CA PHE A 489 5.66 2.85 -27.59
C PHE A 489 6.99 2.26 -28.07
N GLU A 490 7.77 1.65 -27.15
CA GLU A 490 9.03 0.96 -27.50
C GLU A 490 8.79 -0.17 -28.51
N GLN A 491 7.74 -0.98 -28.33
CA GLN A 491 7.36 -2.01 -29.30
C GLN A 491 6.99 -1.43 -30.66
N MET A 492 6.18 -0.37 -30.69
CA MET A 492 5.79 0.29 -31.95
C MET A 492 6.99 0.88 -32.69
N VAL A 493 7.94 1.48 -31.98
CA VAL A 493 9.18 1.99 -32.56
C VAL A 493 10.00 0.84 -33.14
N ALA A 494 10.17 -0.26 -32.40
CA ALA A 494 10.90 -1.43 -32.87
C ALA A 494 10.27 -2.06 -34.13
N GLU A 495 8.94 -2.21 -34.16
CA GLU A 495 8.22 -2.71 -35.34
C GLU A 495 8.40 -1.78 -36.55
N ARG A 496 8.32 -0.46 -36.36
CA ARG A 496 8.54 0.54 -37.41
C ARG A 496 9.96 0.47 -37.97
N GLU A 497 10.97 0.38 -37.10
CA GLU A 497 12.36 0.25 -37.53
C GLU A 497 12.62 -1.04 -38.31
N MET A 498 12.03 -2.16 -37.88
CA MET A 498 12.11 -3.43 -38.61
C MET A 498 11.52 -3.30 -40.02
N MET A 499 10.33 -2.71 -40.14
CA MET A 499 9.67 -2.48 -41.42
C MET A 499 10.49 -1.53 -42.32
N GLU A 500 11.12 -0.50 -41.76
CA GLU A 500 12.00 0.40 -42.50
C GLU A 500 13.26 -0.32 -43.02
N ARG A 501 13.87 -1.19 -42.20
CA ARG A 501 15.02 -2.02 -42.63
C ARG A 501 14.63 -2.96 -43.77
N GLU A 502 13.47 -3.61 -43.68
CA GLU A 502 12.98 -4.52 -44.71
C GLU A 502 12.70 -3.79 -46.03
N CYS A 503 12.01 -2.65 -45.98
CA CYS A 503 11.77 -1.80 -47.16
C CYS A 503 13.08 -1.31 -47.80
N LYS A 504 14.08 -0.91 -46.98
CA LYS A 504 15.41 -0.54 -47.48
C LYS A 504 16.11 -1.71 -48.17
N ARG A 505 16.02 -2.93 -47.62
CA ARG A 505 16.57 -4.15 -48.23
C ARG A 505 15.91 -4.41 -49.59
N GLU A 506 14.58 -4.43 -49.67
CA GLU A 506 13.86 -4.63 -50.92
C GLU A 506 14.20 -3.57 -51.98
N CYS A 507 14.26 -2.30 -51.58
CA CYS A 507 14.68 -1.21 -52.47
C CYS A 507 16.11 -1.43 -53.00
N SER A 508 17.04 -1.89 -52.16
CA SER A 508 18.42 -2.18 -52.57
C SER A 508 18.51 -3.35 -53.56
N GLU A 509 17.70 -4.40 -53.39
CA GLU A 509 17.62 -5.54 -54.31
C GLU A 509 17.08 -5.13 -55.69
N VAL A 510 16.01 -4.33 -55.73
CA VAL A 510 15.45 -3.80 -56.99
C VAL A 510 16.48 -2.89 -57.68
N LYS A 511 17.17 -2.02 -56.94
CA LYS A 511 18.25 -1.17 -57.49
C LYS A 511 19.38 -2.01 -58.08
N HIS A 512 19.76 -3.11 -57.44
CA HIS A 512 20.81 -3.99 -57.95
C HIS A 512 20.40 -4.64 -59.27
N LYS A 513 19.20 -5.24 -59.34
CA LYS A 513 18.68 -5.87 -60.56
C LYS A 513 18.57 -4.87 -61.71
N ALA A 514 18.03 -3.67 -61.45
CA ALA A 514 17.95 -2.63 -62.48
C ALA A 514 19.34 -2.19 -62.98
N LYS A 515 20.35 -2.15 -62.09
CA LYS A 515 21.72 -1.82 -62.48
C LYS A 515 22.36 -2.92 -63.36
N GLU A 516 22.11 -4.19 -63.06
CA GLU A 516 22.54 -5.31 -63.91
C GLU A 516 21.88 -5.25 -65.29
N GLU A 517 20.56 -5.02 -65.37
CA GLU A 517 19.84 -4.89 -66.65
C GLU A 517 20.36 -3.72 -67.50
N VAL A 518 20.61 -2.56 -66.89
CA VAL A 518 21.20 -1.41 -67.60
C VAL A 518 22.59 -1.74 -68.14
N MET A 519 23.41 -2.50 -67.41
CA MET A 519 24.75 -2.89 -67.85
C MET A 519 24.70 -3.84 -69.05
N VAL A 520 23.75 -4.79 -69.06
CA VAL A 520 23.51 -5.69 -70.20
C VAL A 520 23.07 -4.89 -71.44
N LEU A 521 22.09 -4.00 -71.29
CA LEU A 521 21.61 -3.15 -72.40
C LEU A 521 22.71 -2.23 -72.96
N GLN A 522 23.59 -1.71 -72.11
CA GLN A 522 24.75 -0.92 -72.56
C GLN A 522 25.72 -1.75 -73.40
N GLN A 523 25.97 -3.00 -73.01
CA GLN A 523 26.83 -3.90 -73.76
C GLN A 523 26.23 -4.23 -75.15
N GLU A 524 24.93 -4.54 -75.20
CA GLU A 524 24.21 -4.77 -76.46
C GLU A 524 24.24 -3.54 -77.38
N MET A 525 24.09 -2.33 -76.82
CA MET A 525 24.14 -1.09 -77.59
C MET A 525 25.53 -0.87 -78.23
N GLU A 526 26.61 -1.13 -77.49
CA GLU A 526 27.96 -0.94 -78.03
C GLU A 526 28.30 -1.98 -79.11
N GLU A 527 27.82 -3.22 -78.98
CA GLU A 527 27.90 -4.23 -80.04
C GLU A 527 27.13 -3.81 -81.30
N ALA A 528 25.91 -3.28 -81.14
CA ALA A 528 25.10 -2.80 -82.27
C ALA A 528 25.78 -1.62 -83.00
N LYS A 529 26.41 -0.71 -82.25
CA LYS A 529 27.16 0.42 -82.79
C LYS A 529 28.39 -0.02 -83.60
N LEU A 530 29.12 -1.03 -83.12
CA LEU A 530 30.23 -1.65 -83.85
C LEU A 530 29.76 -2.26 -85.19
N ARG A 531 28.62 -2.96 -85.19
CA ARG A 531 28.04 -3.52 -86.44
C ARG A 531 27.72 -2.43 -87.46
N LEU A 532 27.06 -1.35 -87.04
CA LEU A 532 26.75 -0.21 -87.90
C LEU A 532 28.01 0.44 -88.49
N MET A 533 29.07 0.56 -87.69
CA MET A 533 30.35 1.11 -88.16
C MET A 533 30.98 0.24 -89.27
N HIS A 534 30.94 -1.08 -89.12
CA HIS A 534 31.42 -2.00 -90.14
C HIS A 534 30.60 -1.94 -91.44
N GLU A 535 29.27 -1.81 -91.35
CA GLU A 535 28.42 -1.63 -92.53
C GLU A 535 28.70 -0.30 -93.24
N SER A 536 28.86 0.81 -92.50
CA SER A 536 29.15 2.13 -93.09
C SER A 536 30.44 2.11 -93.90
N ARG A 537 31.50 1.46 -93.40
CA ARG A 537 32.78 1.33 -94.10
C ARG A 537 32.64 0.54 -95.41
N ARG A 538 31.81 -0.51 -95.40
CA ARG A 538 31.52 -1.32 -96.60
C ARG A 538 30.81 -0.51 -97.69
N TRP A 539 29.95 0.42 -97.30
CA TRP A 539 29.29 1.35 -98.23
C TRP A 539 30.22 2.43 -98.79
N GLU A 540 31.23 2.85 -98.04
CA GLU A 540 32.26 3.79 -98.52
C GLU A 540 33.18 3.15 -99.56
N ASP A 541 33.71 1.95 -99.28
CA ASP A 541 34.56 1.20 -100.22
C ASP A 541 33.84 0.94 -101.56
N GLY A 542 32.55 0.60 -101.50
CA GLY A 542 31.72 0.39 -102.71
C GLY A 542 31.48 1.66 -103.54
N ARG A 543 31.59 2.85 -102.93
CA ARG A 543 31.39 4.14 -103.62
C ARG A 543 32.64 4.55 -104.41
N GLU A 544 33.84 4.27 -103.89
CA GLU A 544 35.10 4.55 -104.60
C GLU A 544 35.26 3.66 -105.85
N GLU A 545 34.91 2.38 -105.76
CA GLU A 545 35.01 1.44 -106.88
C GLU A 545 34.11 1.86 -108.07
N ALA A 546 32.90 2.35 -107.78
CA ALA A 546 31.96 2.83 -108.79
C ALA A 546 32.46 4.11 -109.50
N SER A 547 33.26 4.95 -108.85
CA SER A 547 33.82 6.16 -109.45
C SER A 547 34.96 5.83 -110.44
N ARG A 548 35.81 4.85 -110.14
CA ARG A 548 36.88 4.39 -111.03
C ARG A 548 36.37 3.79 -112.34
N LEU A 549 35.27 3.04 -112.28
CA LEU A 549 34.62 2.45 -113.46
C LEU A 549 34.06 3.51 -114.43
N LYS A 550 33.69 4.69 -113.91
CA LYS A 550 33.14 5.78 -114.71
C LYS A 550 34.22 6.52 -115.52
N GLU A 551 35.41 6.73 -114.94
CA GLU A 551 36.55 7.39 -115.61
C GLU A 551 37.14 6.56 -116.77
N LEU A 552 37.15 5.22 -116.66
CA LEU A 552 37.64 4.33 -117.71
C LEU A 552 36.75 4.34 -118.97
N LEU A 553 35.43 4.48 -118.80
CA LEU A 553 34.46 4.50 -119.91
C LEU A 553 34.55 5.79 -120.74
N GLU A 554 34.82 6.94 -120.11
CA GLU A 554 34.96 8.22 -120.81
C GLU A 554 36.26 8.33 -121.64
N ALA A 555 37.31 7.60 -121.26
CA ALA A 555 38.59 7.57 -121.99
C ALA A 555 38.56 6.73 -123.28
N GLU A 556 37.70 5.71 -123.37
CA GLU A 556 37.59 4.82 -124.54
C GLU A 556 36.85 5.52 -125.71
N GLU A 557 35.81 6.34 -125.43
CA GLU A 557 35.03 7.04 -126.46
C GLU A 557 35.81 8.17 -127.17
N GLN A 558 36.72 8.86 -126.48
CA GLN A 558 37.55 9.91 -127.10
C GLN A 558 38.61 9.35 -128.06
N LYS A 559 39.07 8.12 -127.84
CA LYS A 559 40.14 7.50 -128.64
C LYS A 559 39.67 7.07 -130.03
N SER A 560 38.39 6.71 -130.18
CA SER A 560 37.82 6.28 -131.47
C SER A 560 37.61 7.45 -132.44
N ARG A 561 37.18 8.63 -131.96
CA ARG A 561 36.93 9.82 -132.80
C ARG A 561 38.19 10.40 -133.45
N MET A 562 39.32 10.39 -132.76
CA MET A 562 40.58 10.97 -133.26
C MET A 562 41.25 10.14 -134.38
N SER A 563 40.86 8.87 -134.55
CA SER A 563 41.46 7.98 -135.56
C SER A 563 40.84 8.13 -136.95
N GLU A 564 39.59 8.58 -137.03
CA GLU A 564 38.83 8.65 -138.29
C GLU A 564 39.12 9.94 -139.07
N GLU A 565 39.36 11.06 -138.39
CA GLU A 565 39.69 12.36 -139.01
C GLU A 565 41.08 12.40 -139.68
N ARG A 566 42.05 11.61 -139.19
CA ARG A 566 43.42 11.58 -139.76
C ARG A 566 43.51 10.89 -141.13
N ARG A 567 42.53 10.04 -141.48
CA ARG A 567 42.58 9.24 -142.71
C ARG A 567 42.15 10.01 -143.96
N GLU A 568 41.30 11.03 -143.81
CA GLU A 568 40.78 11.82 -144.94
C GLU A 568 41.72 12.94 -145.42
N GLU A 569 42.58 13.50 -144.56
CA GLU A 569 43.53 14.55 -144.95
C GLU A 569 44.73 14.04 -145.79
N SER A 570 45.18 12.80 -145.60
CA SER A 570 46.33 12.24 -146.33
C SER A 570 46.03 11.98 -147.82
N GLU A 571 44.79 11.61 -148.16
CA GLU A 571 44.42 11.19 -149.52
C GLU A 571 44.28 12.36 -150.52
N THR A 572 44.08 13.58 -150.03
CA THR A 572 43.98 14.80 -150.86
C THR A 572 45.34 15.39 -151.23
N ARG A 573 46.38 15.25 -150.40
CA ARG A 573 47.73 15.75 -150.70
C ARG A 573 48.45 14.97 -151.80
N MET A 574 48.27 13.64 -151.85
CA MET A 574 48.96 12.78 -152.82
C MET A 574 48.52 13.03 -154.29
N LYS A 575 47.25 13.38 -154.53
CA LYS A 575 46.73 13.63 -155.89
C LYS A 575 47.22 14.95 -156.51
N ALA A 576 47.69 15.90 -155.71
CA ALA A 576 48.26 17.16 -156.22
C ALA A 576 49.72 16.97 -156.69
N ALA A 577 50.54 16.23 -155.93
CA ALA A 577 51.96 16.05 -156.21
C ALA A 577 52.26 15.27 -157.52
N MET A 578 51.41 14.32 -157.92
CA MET A 578 51.61 13.58 -159.18
C MET A 578 51.45 14.45 -160.44
N ARG A 579 50.65 15.52 -160.40
CA ARG A 579 50.43 16.40 -161.57
C ARG A 579 51.61 17.33 -161.85
N ASP A 580 52.33 17.74 -160.81
CA ASP A 580 53.45 18.67 -160.95
C ASP A 580 54.72 17.99 -161.48
N LEU A 581 54.87 16.67 -161.26
CA LEU A 581 56.02 15.89 -161.71
C LEU A 581 56.01 15.63 -163.24
N GLU A 582 54.84 15.31 -163.82
CA GLU A 582 54.71 15.08 -165.27
C GLU A 582 55.04 16.35 -166.09
N ALA A 583 54.73 17.54 -165.57
CA ALA A 583 55.05 18.82 -166.22
C ALA A 583 56.54 19.20 -166.14
N ALA A 584 57.28 18.66 -165.17
CA ALA A 584 58.71 18.95 -164.97
C ALA A 584 59.58 18.06 -165.89
N GLU A 585 59.27 16.77 -166.05
CA GLU A 585 60.05 15.85 -166.89
C GLU A 585 60.13 16.29 -168.36
N GLU A 586 59.04 16.85 -168.89
CA GLU A 586 58.97 17.29 -170.29
C GLU A 586 59.90 18.50 -170.58
N LYS A 587 60.17 19.33 -169.57
CA LYS A 587 61.14 20.45 -169.67
C LYS A 587 62.59 19.99 -169.62
N PHE A 588 62.91 19.02 -168.75
CA PHE A 588 64.28 18.51 -168.60
C PHE A 588 64.83 17.89 -169.89
N GLU A 589 64.00 17.14 -170.61
CA GLU A 589 64.45 16.45 -171.83
C GLU A 589 64.79 17.44 -172.96
N GLN A 590 64.08 18.58 -173.03
CA GLN A 590 64.36 19.62 -174.03
C GLN A 590 65.68 20.36 -173.79
N GLU A 591 66.07 20.58 -172.53
CA GLU A 591 67.32 21.27 -172.17
C GLU A 591 68.54 20.37 -172.37
N ARG A 592 68.44 19.09 -172.04
CA ARG A 592 69.53 18.11 -172.21
C ARG A 592 69.97 17.97 -173.67
N VAL A 593 69.01 17.86 -174.59
CA VAL A 593 69.28 17.69 -176.03
C VAL A 593 70.02 18.90 -176.61
N LYS A 594 69.68 20.13 -176.17
CA LYS A 594 70.35 21.36 -176.62
C LYS A 594 71.80 21.46 -176.18
N LEU A 595 72.12 21.08 -174.94
CA LEU A 595 73.50 21.11 -174.44
C LEU A 595 74.39 20.09 -175.16
N GLN A 596 73.84 18.93 -175.50
CA GLN A 596 74.60 17.85 -176.11
C GLN A 596 75.01 18.15 -177.57
N GLU A 597 74.15 18.81 -178.35
CA GLU A 597 74.48 19.29 -179.70
C GLU A 597 75.59 20.36 -179.71
N GLN A 598 75.67 21.20 -178.67
CA GLN A 598 76.70 22.24 -178.56
C GLN A 598 78.08 21.64 -178.24
N LEU A 599 78.11 20.57 -177.43
CA LEU A 599 79.33 19.88 -177.07
C LEU A 599 80.02 19.24 -178.29
N GLU A 600 79.26 18.58 -179.16
CA GLU A 600 79.80 17.91 -180.36
C GLU A 600 80.41 18.89 -181.37
N LYS A 601 79.80 20.08 -181.53
CA LYS A 601 80.36 21.14 -182.41
C LYS A 601 81.74 21.60 -181.94
N LYS A 602 81.92 21.77 -180.64
CA LYS A 602 83.17 22.24 -180.04
C LYS A 602 84.28 21.19 -180.12
N ASP A 603 83.95 19.91 -179.95
CA ASP A 603 84.90 18.82 -180.09
C ASP A 603 85.45 18.67 -181.52
N MET A 604 84.64 18.94 -182.56
CA MET A 604 85.14 18.99 -183.94
C MET A 604 86.10 20.15 -184.19
N GLU A 605 85.83 21.31 -183.60
CA GLU A 605 86.67 22.50 -183.71
C GLU A 605 88.05 22.27 -183.07
N MET A 606 88.05 21.63 -181.89
CA MET A 606 89.27 21.29 -181.16
C MET A 606 90.15 20.28 -181.90
N LYS A 607 89.54 19.25 -182.52
CA LYS A 607 90.28 18.24 -183.31
C LYS A 607 90.97 18.82 -184.55
N ARG A 608 90.37 19.81 -185.22
CA ARG A 608 91.00 20.49 -186.38
C ARG A 608 92.24 21.29 -186.00
N LEU A 609 92.22 21.93 -184.83
CA LEU A 609 93.33 22.75 -184.34
C LEU A 609 94.53 21.91 -183.88
N ILE A 610 94.29 20.74 -183.28
CA ILE A 610 95.36 19.83 -182.83
C ILE A 610 96.14 19.28 -184.04
N ALA A 611 95.46 18.89 -185.12
CA ALA A 611 96.10 18.37 -186.33
C ALA A 611 96.99 19.40 -187.05
N MET A 612 96.66 20.70 -186.96
CA MET A 612 97.50 21.77 -187.53
C MET A 612 98.79 22.03 -186.73
N LEU A 613 98.80 21.70 -185.43
CA LEU A 613 99.96 21.95 -184.56
C LEU A 613 101.05 20.89 -184.67
N GLU A 614 100.71 19.67 -185.08
CA GLU A 614 101.68 18.57 -185.20
C GLU A 614 102.56 18.70 -186.45
N ASP A 615 102.17 19.52 -187.43
CA ASP A 615 102.81 19.59 -188.76
C ASP A 615 103.85 20.73 -188.92
N SER A 616 104.04 21.61 -187.92
CA SER A 616 104.81 22.86 -188.06
C SER A 616 105.83 23.17 -186.95
N GLN A 617 106.93 22.39 -186.85
CA GLN A 617 108.32 22.81 -186.50
C GLN A 617 109.15 21.59 -186.06
N SER A 618 110.09 21.11 -186.88
CA SER A 618 111.40 21.75 -187.06
C SER A 618 111.53 22.55 -188.36
N HIS A 619 111.31 23.88 -188.31
CA HIS A 619 112.21 24.95 -188.80
C HIS A 619 111.48 26.31 -188.63
N HIS A 620 112.05 27.17 -187.77
CA HIS A 620 111.75 28.60 -187.50
C HIS A 620 110.41 29.02 -186.86
N GLY A 621 110.55 29.82 -185.80
CA GLY A 621 109.55 30.34 -184.88
C GLY A 621 108.73 31.51 -185.41
N ASP A 622 107.41 31.34 -185.41
CA ASP A 622 106.42 32.38 -185.05
C ASP A 622 104.97 31.89 -185.14
N THR A 623 104.72 30.67 -185.63
CA THR A 623 103.35 30.16 -185.88
C THR A 623 102.78 29.22 -184.80
N THR A 624 103.53 28.87 -183.75
CA THR A 624 103.14 27.83 -182.76
C THR A 624 102.39 28.34 -181.51
N ALA A 625 102.41 29.65 -181.20
CA ALA A 625 101.80 30.18 -179.98
C ALA A 625 100.28 30.45 -180.07
N ALA A 626 99.78 30.86 -181.24
CA ALA A 626 98.37 31.23 -181.40
C ALA A 626 97.41 30.02 -181.37
N ALA A 627 97.83 28.87 -181.91
CA ALA A 627 97.02 27.66 -181.92
C ALA A 627 96.94 26.99 -180.53
N GLN A 628 98.01 27.09 -179.71
CA GLN A 628 98.02 26.56 -178.35
C GLN A 628 97.12 27.35 -177.38
N GLN A 629 96.91 28.64 -177.62
CA GLN A 629 95.98 29.45 -176.83
C GLN A 629 94.53 29.08 -177.13
N LYS A 630 94.20 28.88 -178.41
CA LYS A 630 92.82 28.60 -178.84
C LYS A 630 92.31 27.21 -178.43
N ILE A 631 93.20 26.22 -178.29
CA ILE A 631 92.86 24.90 -177.76
C ILE A 631 92.53 24.98 -176.26
N ARG A 632 93.27 25.79 -175.49
CA ARG A 632 93.00 25.97 -174.05
C ARG A 632 91.64 26.61 -173.78
N ASP A 633 91.28 27.62 -174.57
CA ASP A 633 89.98 28.29 -174.43
C ASP A 633 88.82 27.32 -174.75
N LEU A 634 88.94 26.50 -175.81
CA LEU A 634 87.94 25.48 -176.17
C LEU A 634 87.84 24.33 -175.16
N THR A 635 88.94 23.96 -174.49
CA THR A 635 88.93 22.91 -173.46
C THR A 635 88.17 23.36 -172.23
N LYS A 636 88.35 24.63 -171.84
CA LYS A 636 87.68 25.22 -170.69
C LYS A 636 86.16 25.35 -170.91
N GLU A 637 85.75 25.80 -172.11
CA GLU A 637 84.32 25.84 -172.48
C GLU A 637 83.66 24.45 -172.47
N ARG A 638 84.40 23.39 -172.82
CA ARG A 638 83.89 22.00 -172.79
C ARG A 638 83.66 21.51 -171.36
N GLU A 639 84.55 21.82 -170.44
CA GLU A 639 84.43 21.43 -169.03
C GLU A 639 83.24 22.13 -168.35
N ASP A 640 83.04 23.42 -168.61
CA ASP A 640 81.91 24.18 -168.05
C ASP A 640 80.55 23.61 -168.49
N MET A 641 80.41 23.21 -169.77
CA MET A 641 79.18 22.55 -170.26
C MET A 641 78.96 21.14 -169.70
N MET A 642 80.03 20.41 -169.38
CA MET A 642 79.94 19.07 -168.79
C MET A 642 79.47 19.12 -167.32
N VAL A 643 79.81 20.19 -166.61
CA VAL A 643 79.33 20.46 -165.24
C VAL A 643 77.82 20.75 -165.23
N GLN A 644 77.34 21.58 -166.16
CA GLN A 644 75.90 21.89 -166.28
C GLN A 644 75.04 20.66 -166.56
N LEU A 645 75.55 19.70 -167.36
CA LEU A 645 74.84 18.45 -167.64
C LEU A 645 74.68 17.57 -166.39
N ASN A 646 75.69 17.56 -165.50
CA ASN A 646 75.66 16.80 -164.25
C ASN A 646 74.73 17.44 -163.20
N GLU A 647 74.66 18.77 -163.14
CA GLU A 647 73.73 19.47 -162.24
C GLU A 647 72.26 19.18 -162.57
N LEU A 648 71.90 19.23 -163.87
CA LEU A 648 70.55 18.88 -164.34
C LEU A 648 70.17 17.41 -164.05
N THR A 649 71.15 16.50 -164.07
CA THR A 649 70.90 15.08 -163.78
C THR A 649 70.63 14.86 -162.29
N LYS A 650 71.27 15.64 -161.42
CA LYS A 650 71.11 15.55 -159.97
C LYS A 650 69.78 16.13 -159.49
N GLU A 651 69.32 17.25 -160.06
CA GLU A 651 68.01 17.84 -159.70
C GLU A 651 66.83 16.90 -159.99
N ARG A 652 66.94 16.05 -161.02
CA ARG A 652 65.93 15.03 -161.33
C ARG A 652 65.86 13.92 -160.26
N GLU A 653 66.99 13.50 -159.71
CA GLU A 653 67.02 12.45 -158.69
C GLU A 653 66.39 12.94 -157.36
N ASP A 654 66.62 14.20 -157.00
CA ASP A 654 66.07 14.80 -155.77
C ASP A 654 64.52 14.87 -155.81
N MET A 655 63.91 15.15 -156.97
CA MET A 655 62.45 15.13 -157.11
C MET A 655 61.82 13.73 -156.99
N MET A 656 62.52 12.67 -157.42
CA MET A 656 62.03 11.29 -157.25
C MET A 656 62.05 10.82 -155.79
N VAL A 657 62.97 11.35 -154.97
CA VAL A 657 63.05 10.99 -153.53
C VAL A 657 61.86 11.55 -152.76
N GLN A 658 61.43 12.79 -153.04
CA GLN A 658 60.28 13.42 -152.36
C GLN A 658 58.95 12.68 -152.60
N LEU A 659 58.76 12.08 -153.79
CA LEU A 659 57.55 11.31 -154.08
C LEU A 659 57.46 10.01 -153.26
N ASN A 660 58.59 9.37 -152.97
CA ASN A 660 58.65 8.14 -152.18
C ASN A 660 58.43 8.37 -150.67
N GLU A 661 58.76 9.55 -150.16
CA GLU A 661 58.47 9.90 -148.75
C GLU A 661 56.98 10.09 -148.51
N LEU A 662 56.27 10.75 -149.43
CA LEU A 662 54.81 10.93 -149.37
C LEU A 662 54.02 9.62 -149.51
N THR A 663 54.59 8.57 -150.10
CA THR A 663 53.93 7.26 -150.18
C THR A 663 54.00 6.49 -148.86
N LYS A 664 55.05 6.69 -148.06
CA LYS A 664 55.20 6.06 -146.73
C LYS A 664 54.26 6.66 -145.68
N GLU A 665 53.98 7.95 -145.73
CA GLU A 665 53.04 8.63 -144.80
C GLU A 665 51.56 8.19 -144.97
N ARG A 666 51.23 7.37 -145.97
CA ARG A 666 49.87 6.84 -146.19
C ARG A 666 49.66 5.44 -145.60
N GLU A 667 50.74 4.67 -145.41
CA GLU A 667 50.66 3.27 -144.97
C GLU A 667 50.85 3.09 -143.45
N ASP A 668 51.25 4.16 -142.75
CA ASP A 668 51.23 4.31 -141.28
C ASP A 668 50.06 5.21 -140.82
#